data_AF-A0A924WMG5-F1
#
_entry.id   AF-A0A924WMG5-F1
#
_cell.length_a   1.000
_cell.length_b   1.000
_cell.length_c   1.000
_cell.angle_alpha   90.00
_cell.angle_beta   90.00
_cell.angle_gamma   90.00
#
_symmetry.space_group_name_H-M   'P 1'
#
loop_
_entity.id
_entity.type
_entity.pdbx_description
1 polymer ?
#
loop_
_entity_poly.entity_id
_entity_poly.type
_entity_poly.pdbx_seq_one_letter_code
_entity_poly.pdbx_strand_id
1 'polypeptide(L)'
;MRTLHLYFSALLLATAGFLPSNLNAQRSGKDYAVFFYVTDFKPGWAKLPETANEATLLQTELQTNFGFKCEAVANPTKAQMREKLREYNAKLAANDQVMFFFSMHGHYDPGVRDRGYLVGKDGLVDDPYRDTWLSYDDLRSDLAVCKARHILLALDACHSGSFGIRNKSRPDAPTYNQEADCAEKIKRTMQFVGRQYCSSGNKEAKTPAKSLFASRFLEALRKGDDEGILYFDDLEYWLNKVEVPEPECGAFSGHEPGGDFVFVRKNACGVAPPDVTNTDRDGDRIPDSRDECPNEYGAHSSGCPDSDEDDIPDKDDQCPYEKGTLANHGCPSPNSPADRDADGVPDAGDQCPDKKGEKRYAGCPDTDGDGVPDHKDKCVNEKGLAGKEGCPGLAATQLPESSELSGSLLPPEPFRNRKSGLEMVFVERGEYTMGSPSSEKDRNGDECQHSVTVSSFNIAKYEVTQADWQEVMGNNPSHFNKENCLECPVEQVSWNDVQEFLKKLNARFPNRNYRLPTEEEWEYAARGGKKSKGYLYSGDNLVGNVARYTNNSIRETYPVGGRKANELGVYDMSGNVREWCEETYEPYLGCSGTANNNVRMLRGGSWADHSVYCQVASRNWYYPNARVNNIGFRVVRGY
;
A
#
# COMPACT_ATOMS: atom_id res chain seq x y z
N MET A 1 52.32 -61.57 -33.96
CA MET A 1 51.69 -60.23 -33.83
C MET A 1 51.32 -60.00 -32.37
N ARG A 2 52.10 -59.20 -31.65
CA ARG A 2 51.73 -58.40 -30.47
C ARG A 2 53.03 -57.84 -29.89
N THR A 3 53.39 -56.66 -30.33
CA THR A 3 54.59 -55.95 -29.91
C THR A 3 54.22 -55.11 -28.69
N LEU A 4 54.88 -55.42 -27.57
CA LEU A 4 54.98 -54.58 -26.38
C LEU A 4 56.25 -53.74 -26.54
N HIS A 5 56.20 -52.42 -26.40
CA HIS A 5 57.38 -51.59 -26.13
C HIS A 5 57.02 -50.36 -25.29
N LEU A 6 57.80 -50.17 -24.23
CA LEU A 6 57.84 -49.02 -23.33
C LEU A 6 58.38 -47.77 -24.04
N TYR A 7 58.04 -46.56 -23.55
CA TYR A 7 58.96 -45.69 -22.79
C TYR A 7 58.53 -44.20 -22.69
N PHE A 8 58.92 -43.62 -21.55
CA PHE A 8 59.31 -42.23 -21.25
C PHE A 8 58.32 -41.15 -20.77
N SER A 9 58.72 -40.62 -19.62
CA SER A 9 58.23 -39.53 -18.78
C SER A 9 58.04 -38.17 -19.45
N ALA A 10 57.05 -37.41 -18.98
CA ALA A 10 57.15 -35.97 -18.83
C ALA A 10 56.28 -35.52 -17.65
N LEU A 11 56.96 -35.09 -16.58
CA LEU A 11 56.40 -34.40 -15.43
C LEU A 11 56.04 -32.97 -15.89
N LEU A 12 54.76 -32.68 -16.10
CA LEU A 12 54.28 -31.30 -16.18
C LEU A 12 53.47 -31.01 -14.91
N LEU A 13 54.03 -30.15 -14.05
CA LEU A 13 53.22 -29.43 -13.07
C LEU A 13 52.23 -28.57 -13.83
N ALA A 14 50.99 -29.06 -14.01
CA ALA A 14 49.86 -28.20 -14.26
C ALA A 14 49.52 -27.56 -12.91
N THR A 15 50.01 -26.34 -12.69
CA THR A 15 49.40 -25.44 -11.71
C THR A 15 47.91 -25.40 -12.03
N ALA A 16 47.09 -25.88 -11.08
CA ALA A 16 45.67 -25.63 -11.08
C ALA A 16 45.50 -24.11 -10.93
N GLY A 17 45.61 -23.39 -12.05
CA GLY A 17 44.98 -22.11 -12.19
C GLY A 17 43.50 -22.38 -12.01
N PHE A 18 42.99 -22.12 -10.81
CA PHE A 18 41.60 -21.79 -10.62
C PHE A 18 41.30 -20.65 -11.60
N LEU A 19 40.79 -21.01 -12.78
CA LEU A 19 39.97 -20.09 -13.54
C LEU A 19 38.81 -19.75 -12.61
N PRO A 20 38.63 -18.48 -12.19
CA PRO A 20 37.44 -18.13 -11.45
C PRO A 20 36.26 -18.44 -12.36
N SER A 21 35.47 -19.42 -11.95
CA SER A 21 34.17 -19.71 -12.53
C SER A 21 33.39 -18.41 -12.62
N ASN A 22 32.95 -18.11 -13.83
CA ASN A 22 32.07 -17.03 -14.26
C ASN A 22 31.34 -16.28 -13.13
N LEU A 23 31.51 -14.96 -13.13
CA LEU A 23 30.76 -13.95 -12.38
C LEU A 23 29.32 -14.39 -12.06
N ASN A 24 29.03 -14.41 -10.76
CA ASN A 24 27.85 -15.00 -10.11
C ASN A 24 26.52 -14.62 -10.77
N ALA A 25 25.85 -15.59 -11.39
CA ALA A 25 24.40 -15.48 -11.60
C ALA A 25 23.72 -15.63 -10.22
N GLN A 26 23.03 -14.59 -9.76
CA GLN A 26 22.39 -14.55 -8.44
C GLN A 26 21.19 -15.51 -8.31
N ARG A 27 20.70 -16.01 -9.45
CA ARG A 27 19.62 -17.00 -9.57
C ARG A 27 19.99 -18.08 -10.58
N SER A 28 19.55 -19.31 -10.34
CA SER A 28 19.63 -20.37 -11.35
C SER A 28 18.51 -20.21 -12.38
N GLY A 29 18.84 -20.17 -13.67
CA GLY A 29 17.87 -19.99 -14.76
C GLY A 29 18.06 -18.68 -15.52
N LYS A 30 17.15 -18.38 -16.43
CA LYS A 30 17.17 -17.14 -17.24
C LYS A 30 15.90 -16.33 -16.99
N ASP A 31 16.05 -15.02 -17.02
CA ASP A 31 14.95 -14.07 -16.90
C ASP A 31 14.58 -13.55 -18.29
N TYR A 32 13.30 -13.68 -18.66
CA TYR A 32 12.78 -13.22 -19.94
C TYR A 32 11.70 -12.18 -19.72
N ALA A 33 11.60 -11.22 -20.64
CA ALA A 33 10.45 -10.33 -20.72
C ALA A 33 10.00 -10.22 -22.17
N VAL A 34 8.71 -10.38 -22.42
CA VAL A 34 8.13 -10.28 -23.76
C VAL A 34 7.10 -9.15 -23.74
N PHE A 35 7.33 -8.15 -24.58
CA PHE A 35 6.52 -6.94 -24.66
C PHE A 35 5.66 -7.00 -25.91
N PHE A 36 4.35 -7.09 -25.74
CA PHE A 36 3.38 -6.97 -26.82
C PHE A 36 2.80 -5.56 -26.79
N TYR A 37 3.03 -4.79 -27.84
CA TYR A 37 2.45 -3.46 -27.95
C TYR A 37 1.86 -3.21 -29.33
N VAL A 38 0.82 -2.39 -29.40
CA VAL A 38 0.17 -2.01 -30.66
C VAL A 38 0.09 -0.49 -30.73
N THR A 39 0.79 0.10 -31.70
CA THR A 39 0.78 1.54 -31.98
C THR A 39 -0.25 1.92 -33.03
N ASP A 40 -0.52 1.03 -33.98
CA ASP A 40 -1.43 1.27 -35.10
C ASP A 40 -2.44 0.13 -35.24
N PHE A 41 -3.71 0.50 -35.39
CA PHE A 41 -4.85 -0.40 -35.41
C PHE A 41 -5.66 -0.21 -36.70
N LYS A 42 -6.57 -1.15 -36.99
CA LYS A 42 -7.59 -0.90 -38.01
C LYS A 42 -8.42 0.35 -37.70
N PRO A 43 -8.97 1.02 -38.74
CA PRO A 43 -9.82 2.19 -38.56
C PRO A 43 -10.92 1.98 -37.53
N GLY A 44 -11.08 2.96 -36.63
CA GLY A 44 -12.07 2.96 -35.56
C GLY A 44 -11.48 2.82 -34.14
N TRP A 45 -10.24 2.34 -34.02
CA TRP A 45 -9.47 2.44 -32.77
C TRP A 45 -8.55 3.66 -32.82
N ALA A 46 -8.34 4.30 -31.66
CA ALA A 46 -7.34 5.36 -31.54
C ALA A 46 -5.93 4.78 -31.68
N LYS A 47 -5.01 5.51 -32.33
CA LYS A 47 -3.60 5.14 -32.36
C LYS A 47 -2.97 5.35 -30.98
N LEU A 48 -2.00 4.51 -30.63
CA LEU A 48 -1.31 4.54 -29.33
C LEU A 48 0.21 4.52 -29.52
N PRO A 49 0.82 5.57 -30.12
CA PRO A 49 2.25 5.59 -30.44
C PRO A 49 3.15 5.45 -29.21
N GLU A 50 2.70 5.93 -28.04
CA GLU A 50 3.47 5.91 -26.79
C GLU A 50 3.75 4.50 -26.26
N THR A 51 2.92 3.52 -26.59
CA THR A 51 3.10 2.11 -26.16
C THR A 51 4.46 1.54 -26.61
N ALA A 52 4.99 2.00 -27.75
CA ALA A 52 6.32 1.61 -28.21
C ALA A 52 7.45 2.25 -27.38
N ASN A 53 7.27 3.50 -26.94
CA ASN A 53 8.22 4.22 -26.11
C ASN A 53 8.27 3.60 -24.70
N GLU A 54 7.11 3.39 -24.08
CA GLU A 54 6.97 2.74 -22.77
C GLU A 54 7.58 1.34 -22.76
N ALA A 55 7.28 0.52 -23.77
CA ALA A 55 7.90 -0.79 -23.91
C ALA A 55 9.42 -0.70 -24.06
N THR A 56 9.95 0.29 -24.80
CA THR A 56 11.40 0.48 -24.95
C THR A 56 12.07 0.87 -23.63
N LEU A 57 11.46 1.76 -22.84
CA LEU A 57 11.99 2.20 -21.55
C LEU A 57 12.07 1.03 -20.56
N LEU A 58 10.99 0.27 -20.41
CA LEU A 58 10.93 -0.90 -19.53
C LEU A 58 11.92 -1.99 -19.97
N GLN A 59 12.01 -2.28 -21.28
CA GLN A 59 13.00 -3.23 -21.80
C GLN A 59 14.42 -2.80 -21.46
N THR A 60 14.72 -1.51 -21.64
CA THR A 60 16.06 -0.97 -21.39
C THR A 60 16.43 -1.08 -19.91
N GLU A 61 15.50 -0.75 -19.00
CA GLU A 61 15.70 -0.89 -17.55
C GLU A 61 15.96 -2.36 -17.17
N LEU A 62 15.10 -3.27 -17.64
CA LEU A 62 15.22 -4.70 -17.36
C LEU A 62 16.51 -5.32 -17.93
N GLN A 63 16.93 -4.93 -19.14
CA GLN A 63 18.18 -5.41 -19.75
C GLN A 63 19.41 -4.85 -19.04
N THR A 64 19.41 -3.55 -18.76
CA THR A 64 20.55 -2.82 -18.21
C THR A 64 20.79 -3.21 -16.77
N ASN A 65 19.74 -3.15 -15.94
CA ASN A 65 19.88 -3.25 -14.49
C ASN A 65 19.53 -4.63 -13.92
N PHE A 66 18.70 -5.42 -14.63
CA PHE A 66 18.24 -6.73 -14.15
C PHE A 66 18.72 -7.92 -15.00
N GLY A 67 19.34 -7.68 -16.16
CA GLY A 67 19.90 -8.74 -17.00
C GLY A 67 18.86 -9.57 -17.76
N PHE A 68 17.62 -9.10 -17.86
CA PHE A 68 16.54 -9.78 -18.57
C PHE A 68 16.81 -9.88 -20.07
N LYS A 69 16.40 -11.01 -20.66
CA LYS A 69 16.31 -11.19 -22.11
C LYS A 69 14.96 -10.68 -22.60
N CYS A 70 14.97 -9.44 -23.07
CA CYS A 70 13.76 -8.80 -23.57
C CYS A 70 13.53 -9.07 -25.06
N GLU A 71 12.26 -9.22 -25.44
CA GLU A 71 11.80 -9.30 -26.84
C GLU A 71 10.54 -8.46 -27.03
N ALA A 72 10.57 -7.59 -28.04
CA ALA A 72 9.40 -6.81 -28.45
C ALA A 72 8.64 -7.48 -29.60
N VAL A 73 7.33 -7.57 -29.46
CA VAL A 73 6.39 -7.99 -30.50
C VAL A 73 5.54 -6.77 -30.86
N ALA A 74 6.00 -6.03 -31.86
CA ALA A 74 5.36 -4.80 -32.30
C ALA A 74 4.15 -5.08 -33.21
N ASN A 75 3.03 -4.42 -32.92
CA ASN A 75 1.77 -4.50 -33.67
C ASN A 75 1.34 -5.95 -33.98
N PRO A 76 1.19 -6.83 -32.96
CA PRO A 76 0.78 -8.21 -33.19
C PRO A 76 -0.72 -8.32 -33.52
N THR A 77 -1.06 -9.30 -34.35
CA THR A 77 -2.44 -9.82 -34.40
C THR A 77 -2.69 -10.78 -33.24
N LYS A 78 -3.96 -11.14 -32.98
CA LYS A 78 -4.30 -12.22 -32.03
C LYS A 78 -3.52 -13.51 -32.31
N ALA A 79 -3.40 -13.91 -33.56
CA ALA A 79 -2.68 -15.12 -33.94
C ALA A 79 -1.19 -15.02 -33.57
N GLN A 80 -0.55 -13.88 -33.85
CA GLN A 80 0.86 -13.64 -33.53
C GLN A 80 1.12 -13.58 -32.02
N MET A 81 0.20 -13.00 -31.24
CA MET A 81 0.29 -13.04 -29.77
C MET A 81 0.29 -14.48 -29.26
N ARG A 82 -0.67 -15.30 -29.70
CA ARG A 82 -0.78 -16.70 -29.27
C ARG A 82 0.38 -17.56 -29.74
N GLU A 83 0.86 -17.34 -30.96
CA GLU A 83 2.05 -18.02 -31.49
C GLU A 83 3.28 -17.74 -30.63
N LYS A 84 3.52 -16.47 -30.28
CA LYS A 84 4.66 -16.10 -29.43
C LYS A 84 4.54 -16.67 -28.02
N LEU A 85 3.35 -16.65 -27.41
CA LEU A 85 3.11 -17.28 -26.11
C LEU A 85 3.46 -18.78 -26.15
N ARG A 86 3.02 -19.49 -27.20
CA ARG A 86 3.34 -20.91 -27.39
C ARG A 86 4.83 -21.16 -27.63
N GLU A 87 5.49 -20.29 -28.38
CA GLU A 87 6.94 -20.34 -28.59
C GLU A 87 7.68 -20.26 -27.24
N TYR A 88 7.33 -19.29 -26.39
CA TYR A 88 7.94 -19.14 -25.07
C TYR A 88 7.60 -20.32 -24.15
N ASN A 89 6.36 -20.82 -24.15
CA ASN A 89 5.99 -22.03 -23.40
C ASN A 89 6.84 -23.25 -23.79
N ALA A 90 7.20 -23.38 -25.07
CA ALA A 90 8.05 -24.47 -25.55
C ALA A 90 9.52 -24.26 -25.18
N LYS A 91 9.99 -23.00 -25.21
CA LYS A 91 11.37 -22.55 -24.98
C LYS A 91 11.79 -22.56 -23.51
N LEU A 92 10.91 -22.17 -22.60
CA LEU A 92 11.23 -21.91 -21.19
C LEU A 92 11.46 -23.21 -20.40
N ALA A 93 12.43 -23.19 -19.49
CA ALA A 93 12.64 -24.24 -18.50
C ALA A 93 11.97 -23.91 -17.16
N ALA A 94 11.84 -24.90 -16.26
CA ALA A 94 11.19 -24.71 -14.96
C ALA A 94 11.87 -23.66 -14.08
N ASN A 95 13.21 -23.55 -14.17
CA ASN A 95 13.98 -22.56 -13.44
C ASN A 95 14.04 -21.20 -14.14
N ASP A 96 13.48 -21.05 -15.35
CA ASP A 96 13.38 -19.73 -15.97
C ASP A 96 12.22 -18.94 -15.35
N GLN A 97 12.27 -17.61 -15.47
CA GLN A 97 11.11 -16.76 -15.21
C GLN A 97 10.77 -15.95 -16.45
N VAL A 98 9.50 -15.61 -16.62
CA VAL A 98 9.04 -14.82 -17.77
C VAL A 98 8.03 -13.76 -17.34
N MET A 99 8.28 -12.53 -17.74
CA MET A 99 7.31 -11.45 -17.70
C MET A 99 6.65 -11.32 -19.08
N PHE A 100 5.32 -11.25 -19.13
CA PHE A 100 4.58 -10.86 -20.33
C PHE A 100 3.93 -9.51 -20.07
N PHE A 101 4.30 -8.49 -20.85
CA PHE A 101 3.78 -7.14 -20.75
C PHE A 101 2.94 -6.83 -21.99
N PHE A 102 1.68 -6.47 -21.81
CA PHE A 102 0.77 -6.12 -22.90
C PHE A 102 0.37 -4.65 -22.78
N SER A 103 0.67 -3.82 -23.79
CA SER A 103 0.23 -2.43 -23.86
C SER A 103 -0.51 -2.15 -25.17
N MET A 104 -1.84 -2.07 -25.09
CA MET A 104 -2.73 -1.95 -26.26
C MET A 104 -4.16 -1.60 -25.82
N HIS A 105 -5.07 -1.40 -26.79
CA HIS A 105 -6.49 -1.31 -26.47
C HIS A 105 -7.01 -2.59 -25.84
N GLY A 106 -7.89 -2.42 -24.86
CA GLY A 106 -8.70 -3.49 -24.30
C GLY A 106 -10.17 -3.28 -24.63
N HIS A 107 -10.91 -4.38 -24.68
CA HIS A 107 -12.35 -4.35 -24.90
C HIS A 107 -13.06 -5.21 -23.86
N TYR A 108 -14.26 -4.79 -23.47
CA TYR A 108 -15.10 -5.52 -22.53
C TYR A 108 -16.47 -5.78 -23.14
N ASP A 109 -16.87 -7.03 -23.14
CA ASP A 109 -18.21 -7.42 -23.59
C ASP A 109 -19.06 -7.95 -22.42
N PRO A 110 -20.09 -7.19 -22.00
CA PRO A 110 -21.05 -7.65 -20.99
C PRO A 110 -22.06 -8.67 -21.56
N GLY A 111 -22.22 -8.77 -22.88
CA GLY A 111 -23.25 -9.58 -23.54
C GLY A 111 -22.96 -11.08 -23.60
N VAL A 112 -21.69 -11.50 -23.58
CA VAL A 112 -21.30 -12.93 -23.68
C VAL A 112 -20.30 -13.30 -22.59
N ARG A 113 -20.84 -13.83 -21.48
CA ARG A 113 -20.08 -14.40 -20.34
C ARG A 113 -19.19 -13.40 -19.58
N ASP A 114 -19.44 -12.10 -19.69
CA ASP A 114 -18.76 -11.06 -18.92
C ASP A 114 -17.22 -11.13 -19.10
N ARG A 115 -16.75 -10.89 -20.34
CA ARG A 115 -15.36 -11.18 -20.75
C ARG A 115 -14.62 -9.95 -21.24
N GLY A 116 -13.36 -9.83 -20.82
CA GLY A 116 -12.40 -8.87 -21.36
C GLY A 116 -11.44 -9.46 -22.38
N TYR A 117 -10.90 -8.58 -23.20
CA TYR A 117 -10.11 -8.90 -24.37
C TYR A 117 -8.97 -7.90 -24.60
N LEU A 118 -7.87 -8.39 -25.16
CA LEU A 118 -6.79 -7.59 -25.75
C LEU A 118 -7.00 -7.45 -27.26
N VAL A 119 -6.85 -6.24 -27.78
CA VAL A 119 -7.08 -5.92 -29.19
C VAL A 119 -5.75 -5.90 -29.93
N GLY A 120 -5.56 -6.80 -30.92
CA GLY A 120 -4.40 -6.77 -31.81
C GLY A 120 -4.52 -5.72 -32.91
N LYS A 121 -3.46 -5.53 -33.71
CA LYS A 121 -3.44 -4.53 -34.80
C LYS A 121 -4.58 -4.69 -35.82
N ASP A 122 -5.05 -5.93 -36.02
CA ASP A 122 -6.10 -6.30 -36.96
C ASP A 122 -7.50 -6.40 -36.32
N GLY A 123 -7.58 -6.04 -35.04
CA GLY A 123 -8.79 -6.02 -34.24
C GLY A 123 -9.87 -5.13 -34.85
N LEU A 124 -11.05 -5.70 -35.08
CA LEU A 124 -12.22 -4.94 -35.54
C LEU A 124 -12.84 -4.18 -34.35
N VAL A 125 -13.46 -3.02 -34.59
CA VAL A 125 -14.26 -2.32 -33.55
C VAL A 125 -15.59 -3.03 -33.34
N ASP A 126 -16.24 -3.41 -34.45
CA ASP A 126 -17.41 -4.26 -34.46
C ASP A 126 -16.98 -5.69 -34.81
N ASP A 127 -16.68 -6.47 -33.77
CA ASP A 127 -16.30 -7.89 -33.88
C ASP A 127 -17.41 -8.76 -33.24
N PRO A 128 -18.51 -9.05 -33.95
CA PRO A 128 -19.65 -9.79 -33.39
C PRO A 128 -19.29 -11.21 -32.97
N TYR A 129 -18.23 -11.79 -33.56
CA TYR A 129 -17.75 -13.14 -33.26
C TYR A 129 -16.51 -13.17 -32.35
N ARG A 130 -15.82 -12.02 -32.17
CA ARG A 130 -14.67 -11.83 -31.28
C ARG A 130 -13.48 -12.66 -31.75
N ASP A 131 -13.40 -12.83 -33.06
CA ASP A 131 -12.39 -13.65 -33.71
C ASP A 131 -11.05 -12.92 -33.72
N THR A 132 -11.06 -11.59 -33.77
CA THR A 132 -9.86 -10.75 -33.88
C THR A 132 -9.27 -10.32 -32.54
N TRP A 133 -10.02 -10.46 -31.44
CA TRP A 133 -9.54 -10.12 -30.09
C TRP A 133 -9.06 -11.34 -29.30
N LEU A 134 -8.01 -11.18 -28.50
CA LEU A 134 -7.51 -12.22 -27.59
C LEU A 134 -8.26 -12.15 -26.26
N SER A 135 -9.07 -13.16 -25.95
CA SER A 135 -9.79 -13.19 -24.67
C SER A 135 -8.84 -13.47 -23.50
N TYR A 136 -9.14 -12.93 -22.31
CA TYR A 136 -8.37 -13.27 -21.11
C TYR A 136 -8.52 -14.76 -20.71
N ASP A 137 -9.57 -15.45 -21.14
CA ASP A 137 -9.72 -16.90 -20.95
C ASP A 137 -8.73 -17.69 -21.82
N ASP A 138 -8.57 -17.30 -23.09
CA ASP A 138 -7.57 -17.86 -23.99
C ASP A 138 -6.16 -17.59 -23.44
N LEU A 139 -5.90 -16.35 -22.98
CA LEU A 139 -4.62 -15.97 -22.41
C LEU A 139 -4.27 -16.83 -21.18
N ARG A 140 -5.22 -17.03 -20.25
CA ARG A 140 -5.01 -17.94 -19.10
C ARG A 140 -4.71 -19.37 -19.55
N SER A 141 -5.40 -19.86 -20.57
CA SER A 141 -5.17 -21.21 -21.11
C SER A 141 -3.80 -21.35 -21.76
N ASP A 142 -3.36 -20.34 -22.51
CA ASP A 142 -2.04 -20.30 -23.12
C ASP A 142 -0.95 -20.20 -22.03
N LEU A 143 -1.16 -19.45 -20.95
CA LEU A 143 -0.18 -19.36 -19.83
C LEU A 143 -0.14 -20.60 -18.94
N ALA A 144 -1.26 -21.32 -18.79
CA ALA A 144 -1.36 -22.47 -17.89
C ALA A 144 -0.33 -23.58 -18.22
N VAL A 145 -0.02 -23.77 -19.49
CA VAL A 145 0.92 -24.77 -20.00
C VAL A 145 2.38 -24.32 -20.00
N CYS A 146 2.67 -23.08 -19.59
CA CYS A 146 4.03 -22.57 -19.50
C CYS A 146 4.85 -23.40 -18.49
N LYS A 147 6.05 -23.82 -18.89
CA LYS A 147 6.96 -24.60 -18.04
C LYS A 147 7.64 -23.76 -16.97
N ALA A 148 7.83 -22.47 -17.20
CA ALA A 148 8.39 -21.58 -16.20
C ALA A 148 7.51 -21.60 -14.95
N ARG A 149 8.14 -21.78 -13.79
CA ARG A 149 7.42 -21.75 -12.51
C ARG A 149 7.06 -20.32 -12.10
N HIS A 150 7.75 -19.33 -12.66
CA HIS A 150 7.63 -17.93 -12.28
C HIS A 150 7.17 -17.10 -13.47
N ILE A 151 5.95 -16.57 -13.40
CA ILE A 151 5.28 -15.85 -14.47
C ILE A 151 4.65 -14.59 -13.90
N LEU A 152 5.04 -13.44 -14.45
CA LEU A 152 4.38 -12.16 -14.20
C LEU A 152 3.64 -11.72 -15.47
N LEU A 153 2.34 -11.46 -15.35
CA LEU A 153 1.52 -10.90 -16.41
C LEU A 153 1.19 -9.43 -16.10
N ALA A 154 1.73 -8.49 -16.85
CA ALA A 154 1.40 -7.07 -16.75
C ALA A 154 0.48 -6.66 -17.90
N LEU A 155 -0.72 -6.16 -17.57
CA LEU A 155 -1.78 -5.81 -18.51
C LEU A 155 -2.05 -4.31 -18.48
N ASP A 156 -1.41 -3.58 -19.38
CA ASP A 156 -1.64 -2.16 -19.63
C ASP A 156 -2.69 -1.98 -20.74
N ALA A 157 -3.95 -2.20 -20.39
CA ALA A 157 -5.06 -2.12 -21.32
C ALA A 157 -6.36 -1.74 -20.58
N CYS A 158 -7.28 -1.09 -21.27
CA CYS A 158 -8.63 -0.84 -20.74
C CYS A 158 -9.29 -2.16 -20.31
N HIS A 159 -10.07 -2.13 -19.23
CA HIS A 159 -10.82 -3.29 -18.73
C HIS A 159 -9.97 -4.52 -18.34
N SER A 160 -8.65 -4.34 -18.15
CA SER A 160 -7.70 -5.41 -17.89
C SER A 160 -7.93 -6.14 -16.55
N GLY A 161 -8.53 -5.48 -15.56
CA GLY A 161 -8.95 -6.10 -14.30
C GLY A 161 -9.93 -7.27 -14.45
N SER A 162 -10.59 -7.40 -15.61
CA SER A 162 -11.41 -8.59 -15.92
C SER A 162 -10.60 -9.90 -16.05
N PHE A 163 -9.27 -9.81 -16.19
CA PHE A 163 -8.38 -10.96 -16.02
C PHE A 163 -8.44 -11.51 -14.57
N GLY A 164 -8.59 -10.64 -13.57
CA GLY A 164 -8.61 -11.00 -12.15
C GLY A 164 -9.92 -11.62 -11.64
N ILE A 165 -11.07 -11.23 -12.19
CA ILE A 165 -12.42 -11.54 -11.67
C ILE A 165 -12.64 -13.04 -11.37
N ARG A 166 -12.06 -13.95 -12.16
CA ARG A 166 -12.33 -15.39 -12.04
C ARG A 166 -11.41 -16.15 -11.09
N ASN A 167 -10.32 -15.53 -10.61
CA ASN A 167 -9.31 -16.16 -9.74
C ASN A 167 -8.65 -15.11 -8.82
N LYS A 168 -9.41 -14.14 -8.30
CA LYS A 168 -8.86 -13.08 -7.45
C LYS A 168 -8.47 -13.64 -6.08
N SER A 169 -7.23 -14.11 -6.00
CA SER A 169 -6.54 -14.44 -4.76
C SER A 169 -5.34 -13.53 -4.64
N ARG A 170 -5.13 -12.96 -3.45
CA ARG A 170 -3.86 -12.29 -3.15
C ARG A 170 -2.74 -13.34 -3.23
N PRO A 171 -1.59 -13.05 -3.86
CA PRO A 171 -0.44 -13.94 -3.76
C PRO A 171 -0.05 -14.04 -2.28
N ASP A 172 0.24 -15.25 -1.79
CA ASP A 172 0.82 -15.37 -0.46
C ASP A 172 2.29 -14.94 -0.56
N ALA A 173 2.66 -13.83 0.10
CA ALA A 173 4.04 -13.38 0.10
C ALA A 173 4.97 -14.45 0.74
N PRO A 174 6.11 -14.79 0.11
CA PRO A 174 7.13 -15.64 0.70
C PRO A 174 7.55 -15.13 2.09
N THR A 175 7.84 -16.04 3.02
CA THR A 175 8.48 -15.66 4.29
C THR A 175 9.94 -15.31 4.04
N TYR A 176 10.26 -14.02 3.88
CA TYR A 176 11.64 -13.56 3.76
C TYR A 176 12.28 -13.53 5.16
N ASN A 177 13.23 -14.44 5.43
CA ASN A 177 13.95 -14.45 6.70
C ASN A 177 14.94 -13.27 6.73
N GLN A 178 14.78 -12.34 7.66
CA GLN A 178 15.64 -11.15 7.79
C GLN A 178 17.09 -11.48 8.21
N GLU A 179 17.34 -12.70 8.70
CA GLU A 179 18.70 -13.18 9.00
C GLU A 179 19.39 -13.89 7.82
N ALA A 180 18.66 -14.16 6.74
CA ALA A 180 19.21 -14.82 5.56
C ALA A 180 19.94 -13.80 4.67
N ASP A 181 21.11 -14.19 4.16
CA ASP A 181 21.79 -13.39 3.15
C ASP A 181 20.95 -13.25 1.87
N CYS A 182 21.28 -12.24 1.08
CA CYS A 182 20.56 -11.89 -0.14
C CYS A 182 20.39 -13.07 -1.13
N ALA A 183 21.37 -13.96 -1.22
CA ALA A 183 21.28 -15.14 -2.09
C ALA A 183 20.30 -16.20 -1.56
N GLU A 184 20.26 -16.39 -0.24
CA GLU A 184 19.32 -17.30 0.41
C GLU A 184 17.88 -16.74 0.35
N LYS A 185 17.68 -15.40 0.41
CA LYS A 185 16.37 -14.76 0.16
C LYS A 185 15.84 -15.10 -1.24
N ILE A 186 16.66 -14.92 -2.28
CA ILE A 186 16.31 -15.28 -3.66
C ILE A 186 15.99 -16.78 -3.75
N LYS A 187 16.89 -17.63 -3.23
CA LYS A 187 16.75 -19.08 -3.32
C LYS A 187 15.45 -19.59 -2.70
N ARG A 188 15.04 -19.07 -1.54
CA ARG A 188 13.78 -19.45 -0.86
C ARG A 188 12.56 -19.04 -1.68
N THR A 189 12.56 -17.82 -2.17
CA THR A 189 11.48 -17.27 -2.99
C THR A 189 11.25 -18.11 -4.26
N MET A 190 12.34 -18.55 -4.89
CA MET A 190 12.24 -19.37 -6.11
C MET A 190 11.84 -20.84 -5.85
N GLN A 191 11.67 -21.28 -4.59
CA GLN A 191 11.28 -22.66 -4.27
C GLN A 191 9.85 -22.99 -4.66
N PHE A 192 8.94 -22.03 -4.54
CA PHE A 192 7.51 -22.16 -4.82
C PHE A 192 7.19 -21.60 -6.21
N VAL A 193 6.05 -21.96 -6.80
CA VAL A 193 5.60 -21.48 -8.12
C VAL A 193 4.96 -20.09 -8.00
N GLY A 194 5.61 -19.04 -8.50
CA GLY A 194 5.08 -17.67 -8.54
C GLY A 194 4.31 -17.35 -9.82
N ARG A 195 2.98 -17.35 -9.79
CA ARG A 195 2.13 -16.94 -10.94
C ARG A 195 1.26 -15.74 -10.58
N GLN A 196 1.67 -14.56 -11.00
CA GLN A 196 1.09 -13.27 -10.60
C GLN A 196 0.71 -12.41 -11.81
N TYR A 197 -0.24 -11.51 -11.62
CA TYR A 197 -0.64 -10.53 -12.62
C TYR A 197 -0.83 -9.15 -11.98
N CYS A 198 -0.62 -8.11 -12.77
CA CYS A 198 -1.02 -6.75 -12.48
C CYS A 198 -1.72 -6.15 -13.70
N SER A 199 -2.71 -5.32 -13.47
CA SER A 199 -3.54 -4.71 -14.50
C SER A 199 -3.65 -3.22 -14.25
N SER A 200 -3.66 -2.43 -15.33
CA SER A 200 -3.68 -0.97 -15.29
C SER A 200 -4.98 -0.37 -14.74
N GLY A 201 -6.01 -1.18 -14.52
CA GLY A 201 -7.28 -0.70 -13.99
C GLY A 201 -8.30 -1.82 -13.80
N ASN A 202 -9.35 -1.53 -13.04
CA ASN A 202 -10.48 -2.44 -12.87
C ASN A 202 -11.23 -2.73 -14.19
N LYS A 203 -12.22 -3.64 -14.13
CA LYS A 203 -12.99 -4.05 -15.32
C LYS A 203 -13.79 -2.92 -16.00
N GLU A 204 -14.04 -1.81 -15.31
CA GLU A 204 -14.81 -0.66 -15.79
C GLU A 204 -13.89 0.48 -16.28
N ALA A 205 -12.59 0.39 -16.00
CA ALA A 205 -11.61 1.42 -16.27
C ALA A 205 -11.28 1.57 -17.77
N LYS A 206 -11.26 2.83 -18.22
CA LYS A 206 -10.59 3.26 -19.44
C LYS A 206 -9.26 3.91 -19.06
N THR A 207 -8.18 3.48 -19.69
CA THR A 207 -6.84 4.00 -19.44
C THR A 207 -6.52 5.17 -20.38
N PRO A 208 -5.78 6.19 -19.92
CA PRO A 208 -5.29 7.26 -20.78
C PRO A 208 -4.25 6.73 -21.80
N ALA A 209 -4.01 7.51 -22.86
CA ALA A 209 -3.10 7.11 -23.95
C ALA A 209 -1.61 7.10 -23.56
N LYS A 210 -1.22 7.90 -22.55
CA LYS A 210 0.06 7.81 -21.83
C LYS A 210 -0.21 7.00 -20.57
N SER A 211 0.46 5.87 -20.39
CA SER A 211 0.14 4.93 -19.32
C SER A 211 0.78 5.31 -18.00
N LEU A 212 -0.05 5.75 -17.04
CA LEU A 212 0.36 5.90 -15.64
C LEU A 212 0.83 4.57 -15.04
N PHE A 213 0.26 3.45 -15.52
CA PHE A 213 0.66 2.11 -15.10
C PHE A 213 2.08 1.78 -15.56
N ALA A 214 2.43 2.01 -16.83
CA ALA A 214 3.78 1.78 -17.33
C ALA A 214 4.82 2.68 -16.65
N SER A 215 4.46 3.95 -16.39
CA SER A 215 5.30 4.90 -15.65
C SER A 215 5.60 4.41 -14.22
N ARG A 216 4.57 4.07 -13.43
CA ARG A 216 4.76 3.58 -12.06
C ARG A 216 5.42 2.20 -12.01
N PHE A 217 5.21 1.35 -13.02
CA PHE A 217 5.96 0.10 -13.15
C PHE A 217 7.47 0.37 -13.32
N LEU A 218 7.82 1.32 -14.21
CA LEU A 218 9.21 1.72 -14.42
C LEU A 218 9.83 2.32 -13.15
N GLU A 219 9.06 3.14 -12.42
CA GLU A 219 9.50 3.69 -11.14
C GLU A 219 9.75 2.61 -10.09
N ALA A 220 8.87 1.61 -10.00
CA ALA A 220 9.07 0.45 -9.13
C ALA A 220 10.39 -0.26 -9.44
N LEU A 221 10.70 -0.48 -10.72
CA LEU A 221 11.97 -1.08 -11.15
C LEU A 221 13.19 -0.21 -10.79
N ARG A 222 13.05 1.11 -10.66
CA ARG A 222 14.17 2.03 -10.36
C ARG A 222 14.37 2.27 -8.87
N LYS A 223 13.29 2.26 -8.09
CA LYS A 223 13.29 2.72 -6.69
C LYS A 223 12.73 1.73 -5.68
N GLY A 224 11.95 0.75 -6.13
CA GLY A 224 11.19 -0.11 -5.23
C GLY A 224 11.98 -1.27 -4.65
N ASP A 225 13.23 -1.45 -5.04
CA ASP A 225 14.04 -2.57 -4.56
C ASP A 225 14.58 -2.34 -3.14
N ASP A 226 14.57 -3.40 -2.34
CA ASP A 226 15.28 -3.53 -1.08
C ASP A 226 16.55 -4.36 -1.29
N GLU A 227 17.72 -3.78 -1.00
CA GLU A 227 19.04 -4.41 -1.22
C GLU A 227 19.28 -4.94 -2.66
N GLY A 228 18.64 -4.36 -3.68
CA GLY A 228 18.75 -4.81 -5.07
C GLY A 228 17.73 -5.87 -5.49
N ILE A 229 16.78 -6.23 -4.63
CA ILE A 229 15.69 -7.16 -4.94
C ILE A 229 14.36 -6.41 -4.86
N LEU A 230 13.57 -6.46 -5.94
CA LEU A 230 12.20 -5.97 -5.98
C LEU A 230 11.25 -7.17 -5.98
N TYR A 231 10.44 -7.28 -4.94
CA TYR A 231 9.41 -8.31 -4.81
C TYR A 231 8.09 -7.84 -5.43
N PHE A 232 7.14 -8.76 -5.60
CA PHE A 232 5.84 -8.40 -6.18
C PHE A 232 5.04 -7.44 -5.29
N ASP A 233 5.15 -7.55 -3.96
CA ASP A 233 4.48 -6.63 -3.03
C ASP A 233 5.04 -5.20 -3.15
N ASP A 234 6.34 -5.06 -3.41
CA ASP A 234 6.96 -3.76 -3.66
C ASP A 234 6.44 -3.19 -4.98
N LEU A 235 6.38 -4.02 -6.04
CA LEU A 235 5.78 -3.62 -7.31
C LEU A 235 4.32 -3.18 -7.12
N GLU A 236 3.52 -3.93 -6.38
CA GLU A 236 2.12 -3.59 -6.07
C GLU A 236 2.04 -2.25 -5.31
N TYR A 237 2.92 -2.00 -4.34
CA TYR A 237 2.98 -0.73 -3.60
C TYR A 237 3.17 0.47 -4.53
N TRP A 238 4.08 0.38 -5.51
CA TRP A 238 4.33 1.46 -6.46
C TRP A 238 3.19 1.63 -7.46
N LEU A 239 2.62 0.54 -7.95
CA LEU A 239 1.48 0.59 -8.88
C LEU A 239 0.25 1.23 -8.22
N ASN A 240 -0.01 0.95 -6.94
CA ASN A 240 -1.15 1.50 -6.19
C ASN A 240 -1.05 3.01 -5.89
N LYS A 241 0.02 3.68 -6.33
CA LYS A 241 0.07 5.16 -6.36
C LYS A 241 -0.76 5.77 -7.48
N VAL A 242 -1.18 4.97 -8.47
CA VAL A 242 -2.11 5.43 -9.51
C VAL A 242 -3.53 5.42 -8.93
N GLU A 243 -4.10 6.60 -8.67
CA GLU A 243 -5.46 6.72 -8.11
C GLU A 243 -6.54 6.40 -9.15
N VAL A 244 -6.34 6.79 -10.42
CA VAL A 244 -7.33 6.61 -11.49
C VAL A 244 -6.67 6.30 -12.84
N PRO A 245 -7.00 5.16 -13.48
CA PRO A 245 -7.71 4.02 -12.90
C PRO A 245 -6.83 3.25 -11.91
N GLU A 246 -7.41 2.83 -10.79
CA GLU A 246 -6.72 2.07 -9.73
C GLU A 246 -6.27 0.69 -10.28
N PRO A 247 -4.95 0.40 -10.29
CA PRO A 247 -4.43 -0.89 -10.72
C PRO A 247 -4.95 -2.06 -9.87
N GLU A 248 -5.11 -3.22 -10.49
CA GLU A 248 -5.40 -4.45 -9.75
C GLU A 248 -4.30 -5.49 -9.95
N CYS A 249 -3.74 -5.98 -8.86
CA CYS A 249 -2.78 -7.07 -8.83
C CYS A 249 -3.35 -8.32 -8.14
N GLY A 250 -2.77 -9.49 -8.42
CA GLY A 250 -3.20 -10.75 -7.84
C GLY A 250 -2.42 -11.97 -8.33
N ALA A 251 -2.82 -13.15 -7.87
CA ALA A 251 -2.31 -14.43 -8.34
C ALA A 251 -3.27 -15.07 -9.35
N PHE A 252 -2.78 -16.04 -10.14
CA PHE A 252 -3.62 -16.83 -11.04
C PHE A 252 -3.28 -18.32 -11.01
N SER A 253 -4.07 -19.12 -11.74
CA SER A 253 -4.03 -20.59 -11.70
C SER A 253 -2.62 -21.17 -11.77
N GLY A 254 -2.30 -21.98 -10.76
CA GLY A 254 -1.01 -22.65 -10.60
C GLY A 254 -0.02 -21.92 -9.70
N HIS A 255 -0.38 -20.77 -9.12
CA HIS A 255 0.39 -20.14 -8.05
C HIS A 255 0.42 -21.04 -6.80
N GLU A 256 1.59 -21.15 -6.16
CA GLU A 256 1.77 -21.83 -4.87
C GLU A 256 1.97 -20.79 -3.77
N PRO A 257 1.43 -21.01 -2.55
CA PRO A 257 1.70 -20.14 -1.42
C PRO A 257 3.20 -19.91 -1.20
N GLY A 258 3.62 -18.65 -1.08
CA GLY A 258 5.02 -18.27 -0.93
C GLY A 258 5.84 -18.27 -2.23
N GLY A 259 5.20 -18.45 -3.39
CA GLY A 259 5.80 -18.24 -4.71
C GLY A 259 5.73 -16.78 -5.11
N ASP A 260 6.73 -16.29 -5.82
CA ASP A 260 6.82 -14.88 -6.19
C ASP A 260 7.61 -14.67 -7.47
N PHE A 261 7.32 -13.57 -8.16
CA PHE A 261 8.12 -13.06 -9.26
C PHE A 261 9.03 -11.95 -8.76
N VAL A 262 10.34 -12.17 -8.84
CA VAL A 262 11.34 -11.26 -8.28
C VAL A 262 12.21 -10.64 -9.35
N PHE A 263 12.42 -9.33 -9.26
CA PHE A 263 13.42 -8.64 -10.05
C PHE A 263 14.68 -8.49 -9.21
N VAL A 264 15.78 -9.03 -9.73
CA VAL A 264 17.06 -9.06 -9.03
C VAL A 264 18.07 -8.23 -9.83
N ARG A 265 18.56 -7.14 -9.25
CA ARG A 265 19.54 -6.27 -9.91
C ARG A 265 20.88 -6.99 -10.10
N LYS A 266 21.61 -6.66 -11.17
CA LYS A 266 22.95 -7.22 -11.46
C LYS A 266 23.95 -7.01 -10.32
N ASN A 267 23.83 -5.91 -9.58
CA ASN A 267 24.69 -5.55 -8.45
C ASN A 267 24.09 -5.92 -7.08
N ALA A 268 22.92 -6.57 -7.04
CA ALA A 268 22.35 -7.03 -5.77
C ALA A 268 23.29 -8.04 -5.08
N CYS A 269 23.11 -8.25 -3.78
CA CYS A 269 23.92 -9.18 -2.99
C CYS A 269 25.45 -8.88 -2.97
N GLY A 270 25.89 -7.65 -3.24
CA GLY A 270 27.29 -7.22 -3.08
C GLY A 270 28.28 -7.77 -4.11
N VAL A 271 27.82 -8.23 -5.27
CA VAL A 271 28.69 -8.77 -6.32
C VAL A 271 29.02 -7.68 -7.37
N ALA A 272 30.17 -7.02 -7.14
CA ALA A 272 30.95 -6.18 -8.07
C ALA A 272 30.37 -4.78 -8.46
N PRO A 273 31.27 -3.77 -8.66
CA PRO A 273 30.92 -2.35 -8.70
C PRO A 273 30.25 -1.92 -10.02
N PRO A 274 29.59 -0.76 -10.05
CA PRO A 274 28.95 -0.21 -11.25
C PRO A 274 29.93 -0.07 -12.41
N ASP A 275 29.42 -0.31 -13.60
CA ASP A 275 30.10 -0.09 -14.88
C ASP A 275 30.63 1.36 -14.94
N VAL A 276 31.95 1.52 -14.79
CA VAL A 276 32.66 2.81 -14.68
C VAL A 276 32.66 3.62 -15.99
N THR A 277 31.87 3.22 -16.99
CA THR A 277 31.70 3.97 -18.24
C THR A 277 30.43 4.83 -18.27
N ASN A 278 29.54 4.69 -17.28
CA ASN A 278 28.35 5.51 -17.13
C ASN A 278 28.47 6.35 -15.85
N THR A 279 28.82 7.62 -16.00
CA THR A 279 28.69 8.57 -14.89
C THR A 279 27.21 8.79 -14.60
N ASP A 280 26.87 8.84 -13.32
CA ASP A 280 25.55 9.15 -12.76
C ASP A 280 25.86 10.09 -11.59
N ARG A 281 25.78 11.38 -11.86
CA ARG A 281 26.34 12.44 -11.01
C ARG A 281 25.48 12.77 -9.80
N ASP A 282 24.16 12.67 -9.92
CA ASP A 282 23.22 12.94 -8.83
C ASP A 282 22.73 11.66 -8.13
N GLY A 283 23.05 10.49 -8.66
CA GLY A 283 22.76 9.21 -8.04
C GLY A 283 21.29 8.81 -8.17
N ASP A 284 20.57 9.37 -9.14
CA ASP A 284 19.18 9.01 -9.46
C ASP A 284 19.06 7.70 -10.26
N ARG A 285 20.22 7.12 -10.62
CA ARG A 285 20.39 5.83 -11.30
C ARG A 285 19.99 5.89 -12.78
N ILE A 286 19.83 7.08 -13.34
CA ILE A 286 19.83 7.35 -14.77
C ILE A 286 21.23 7.83 -15.13
N PRO A 287 21.91 7.20 -16.09
CA PRO A 287 23.24 7.68 -16.44
C PRO A 287 23.20 9.06 -17.07
N ASP A 288 24.22 9.90 -16.80
CA ASP A 288 24.37 11.26 -17.32
C ASP A 288 24.19 11.39 -18.84
N SER A 289 24.43 10.31 -19.59
CA SER A 289 24.24 10.25 -21.04
C SER A 289 22.78 10.18 -21.50
N ARG A 290 21.87 9.87 -20.57
CA ARG A 290 20.43 9.66 -20.74
C ARG A 290 19.59 10.43 -19.73
N ASP A 291 20.24 11.06 -18.78
CA ASP A 291 19.67 11.95 -17.79
C ASP A 291 19.66 13.37 -18.34
N GLU A 292 18.47 13.97 -18.38
CA GLU A 292 18.26 15.33 -18.83
C GLU A 292 18.57 16.37 -17.73
N CYS A 293 18.66 15.95 -16.47
CA CYS A 293 19.04 16.74 -15.31
C CYS A 293 20.20 16.11 -14.52
N PRO A 294 21.39 15.89 -15.13
CA PRO A 294 22.48 15.05 -14.60
C PRO A 294 23.27 15.65 -13.42
N ASN A 295 22.69 16.57 -12.66
CA ASN A 295 23.20 17.01 -11.37
C ASN A 295 22.06 17.21 -10.36
N GLU A 296 20.83 16.87 -10.71
CA GLU A 296 19.64 17.08 -9.90
C GLU A 296 18.86 15.78 -9.84
N TYR A 297 18.94 15.13 -8.67
CA TYR A 297 18.35 13.82 -8.46
C TYR A 297 16.88 13.77 -8.92
N GLY A 298 16.59 12.98 -9.96
CA GLY A 298 15.30 12.98 -10.61
C GLY A 298 14.51 11.69 -10.54
N ALA A 299 13.28 11.81 -10.08
CA ALA A 299 12.33 10.71 -10.02
C ALA A 299 11.73 10.34 -11.39
N HIS A 300 11.65 11.32 -12.29
CA HIS A 300 10.90 11.25 -13.53
C HIS A 300 11.61 10.38 -14.57
N SER A 301 10.88 9.94 -15.60
CA SER A 301 11.40 9.09 -16.67
C SER A 301 12.64 9.66 -17.39
N SER A 302 12.81 10.99 -17.36
CA SER A 302 13.91 11.77 -17.93
C SER A 302 15.12 12.00 -17.01
N GLY A 303 15.08 11.57 -15.75
CA GLY A 303 16.17 11.83 -14.77
C GLY A 303 16.07 13.20 -14.11
N CYS A 304 14.90 13.83 -14.22
CA CYS A 304 14.65 15.14 -13.62
C CYS A 304 13.72 15.03 -12.41
N PRO A 305 13.83 15.98 -11.45
CA PRO A 305 12.82 16.18 -10.43
C PRO A 305 11.43 16.44 -11.04
N ASP A 306 10.40 16.02 -10.32
CA ASP A 306 8.98 16.27 -10.61
C ASP A 306 8.35 16.52 -9.22
N SER A 307 8.31 17.80 -8.85
CA SER A 307 8.09 18.25 -7.48
C SER A 307 6.62 18.25 -7.08
N ASP A 308 5.68 18.34 -8.04
CA ASP A 308 4.24 18.28 -7.80
C ASP A 308 3.59 16.96 -8.23
N GLU A 309 4.36 16.07 -8.87
CA GLU A 309 3.95 14.74 -9.32
C GLU A 309 2.83 14.78 -10.38
N ASP A 310 2.93 15.69 -11.36
CA ASP A 310 1.99 15.80 -12.49
C ASP A 310 2.45 15.09 -13.79
N ASP A 311 3.58 14.37 -13.74
CA ASP A 311 4.25 13.68 -14.84
C ASP A 311 4.90 14.61 -15.90
N ILE A 312 5.21 15.85 -15.52
CA ILE A 312 6.02 16.82 -16.27
C ILE A 312 7.21 17.19 -15.37
N PRO A 313 8.46 16.96 -15.81
CA PRO A 313 9.61 17.25 -14.96
C PRO A 313 9.76 18.76 -14.75
N ASP A 314 10.24 19.16 -13.56
CA ASP A 314 10.38 20.56 -13.10
C ASP A 314 11.05 21.49 -14.14
N LYS A 315 11.96 20.94 -14.95
CA LYS A 315 12.65 21.69 -16.01
C LYS A 315 11.78 22.06 -17.21
N ASP A 316 10.72 21.29 -17.45
CA ASP A 316 9.75 21.46 -18.55
C ASP A 316 8.41 22.00 -18.03
N ASP A 317 8.28 22.13 -16.71
CA ASP A 317 7.13 22.64 -16.02
C ASP A 317 7.29 24.15 -15.73
N GLN A 318 6.33 24.96 -16.21
CA GLN A 318 6.27 26.38 -15.92
C GLN A 318 5.71 26.68 -14.51
N CYS A 319 5.08 25.70 -13.88
CA CYS A 319 4.53 25.72 -12.54
C CYS A 319 4.95 24.47 -11.73
N PRO A 320 6.25 24.25 -11.44
CA PRO A 320 6.80 23.00 -10.87
C PRO A 320 6.25 22.53 -9.51
N TYR A 321 5.38 23.32 -8.89
CA TYR A 321 4.81 23.04 -7.58
C TYR A 321 3.27 23.04 -7.61
N GLU A 322 2.66 23.14 -8.78
CA GLU A 322 1.21 23.24 -8.99
C GLU A 322 0.76 22.42 -10.20
N LYS A 323 0.17 21.25 -9.91
CA LYS A 323 -0.22 20.26 -10.92
C LYS A 323 -0.91 20.88 -12.13
N GLY A 324 -0.35 20.65 -13.31
CA GLY A 324 -0.90 21.12 -14.57
C GLY A 324 -1.07 20.01 -15.59
N THR A 325 -0.96 20.41 -16.85
CA THR A 325 -1.07 19.49 -17.98
C THR A 325 -0.04 19.86 -19.04
N LEU A 326 0.37 18.88 -19.83
CA LEU A 326 1.34 19.09 -20.90
C LEU A 326 0.84 20.11 -21.93
N ALA A 327 -0.48 20.18 -22.13
CA ALA A 327 -1.11 21.15 -23.03
C ALA A 327 -0.94 22.60 -22.59
N ASN A 328 -0.60 22.84 -21.32
CA ASN A 328 -0.35 24.15 -20.76
C ASN A 328 1.00 24.23 -20.04
N HIS A 329 1.98 23.47 -20.53
CA HIS A 329 3.37 23.54 -20.06
C HIS A 329 3.51 23.33 -18.54
N GLY A 330 2.76 22.37 -17.98
CA GLY A 330 2.79 22.06 -16.54
C GLY A 330 2.09 23.08 -15.65
N CYS A 331 1.56 24.17 -16.23
CA CYS A 331 0.67 25.07 -15.50
C CYS A 331 -0.82 24.69 -15.64
N PRO A 332 -1.69 25.15 -14.73
CA PRO A 332 -3.14 25.11 -14.88
C PRO A 332 -3.66 25.92 -16.11
N SER A 333 -4.54 25.34 -16.93
CA SER A 333 -4.95 25.91 -18.24
C SER A 333 -5.59 27.31 -18.19
N PRO A 334 -5.32 28.23 -19.15
CA PRO A 334 -5.91 29.58 -19.21
C PRO A 334 -7.36 29.63 -19.73
N ASN A 335 -7.87 28.52 -20.29
CA ASN A 335 -9.30 28.34 -20.59
C ASN A 335 -10.03 27.56 -19.49
N SER A 336 -9.39 27.38 -18.33
CA SER A 336 -10.13 27.07 -17.13
C SER A 336 -11.18 28.17 -16.95
N PRO A 337 -12.45 27.81 -16.67
CA PRO A 337 -13.45 28.85 -16.43
C PRO A 337 -12.91 29.76 -15.34
N ALA A 338 -13.08 31.07 -15.49
CA ALA A 338 -12.54 32.06 -14.57
C ALA A 338 -12.71 31.56 -13.13
N ASP A 339 -11.63 31.52 -12.36
CA ASP A 339 -11.60 31.12 -10.96
C ASP A 339 -10.96 32.30 -10.25
N ARG A 340 -11.82 33.27 -9.91
CA ARG A 340 -11.38 34.61 -9.51
C ARG A 340 -10.66 34.64 -8.17
N ASP A 341 -10.84 33.63 -7.32
CA ASP A 341 -10.19 33.51 -6.02
C ASP A 341 -9.18 32.36 -5.90
N ALA A 342 -9.01 31.60 -6.99
CA ALA A 342 -7.99 30.59 -7.20
C ALA A 342 -8.07 29.43 -6.20
N ASP A 343 -9.29 28.96 -5.90
CA ASP A 343 -9.57 27.86 -4.98
C ASP A 343 -9.73 26.49 -5.65
N GLY A 344 -9.69 26.47 -6.99
CA GLY A 344 -9.81 25.27 -7.82
C GLY A 344 -11.25 24.94 -8.22
N VAL A 345 -12.24 25.77 -7.86
CA VAL A 345 -13.63 25.74 -8.33
C VAL A 345 -13.85 26.89 -9.32
N PRO A 346 -14.24 26.61 -10.57
CA PRO A 346 -14.47 27.70 -11.52
C PRO A 346 -15.72 28.54 -11.18
N ASP A 347 -15.68 29.86 -11.40
CA ASP A 347 -16.74 30.88 -11.15
C ASP A 347 -18.15 30.43 -11.57
N ALA A 348 -18.25 29.66 -12.66
CA ALA A 348 -19.52 29.17 -13.18
C ALA A 348 -20.19 28.11 -12.30
N GLY A 349 -19.40 27.43 -11.46
CA GLY A 349 -19.82 26.45 -10.46
C GLY A 349 -19.47 26.86 -9.02
N ASP A 350 -18.86 28.03 -8.84
CA ASP A 350 -18.49 28.62 -7.57
C ASP A 350 -19.62 29.49 -7.01
N GLN A 351 -19.97 29.27 -5.74
CA GLN A 351 -20.98 30.01 -5.01
C GLN A 351 -20.41 31.25 -4.28
N CYS A 352 -19.09 31.36 -4.16
CA CYS A 352 -18.37 32.49 -3.59
C CYS A 352 -17.19 32.94 -4.46
N PRO A 353 -17.41 33.36 -5.72
CA PRO A 353 -16.36 33.52 -6.74
C PRO A 353 -15.28 34.60 -6.48
N ASP A 354 -15.27 35.23 -5.32
CA ASP A 354 -14.30 36.27 -4.96
C ASP A 354 -13.66 35.96 -3.59
N LYS A 355 -13.89 34.77 -3.02
CA LYS A 355 -13.44 34.36 -1.70
C LYS A 355 -13.10 32.87 -1.68
N LYS A 356 -11.79 32.61 -1.67
CA LYS A 356 -11.19 31.28 -1.70
C LYS A 356 -11.87 30.30 -0.72
N GLY A 357 -12.39 29.19 -1.22
CA GLY A 357 -13.12 28.19 -0.47
C GLY A 357 -12.75 26.75 -0.78
N GLU A 358 -13.57 25.81 -0.31
CA GLU A 358 -13.34 24.38 -0.55
C GLU A 358 -14.24 23.84 -1.67
N LYS A 359 -13.69 22.95 -2.50
CA LYS A 359 -14.45 22.24 -3.56
C LYS A 359 -15.76 21.61 -3.07
N ARG A 360 -15.77 21.06 -1.85
CA ARG A 360 -16.95 20.43 -1.25
C ARG A 360 -18.09 21.40 -0.92
N TYR A 361 -17.81 22.69 -0.89
CA TYR A 361 -18.78 23.76 -0.67
C TYR A 361 -19.05 24.60 -1.92
N ALA A 362 -18.66 24.09 -3.10
CA ALA A 362 -18.75 24.81 -4.36
C ALA A 362 -18.04 26.16 -4.27
N GLY A 363 -16.79 26.14 -3.80
CA GLY A 363 -15.88 27.28 -3.82
C GLY A 363 -16.07 28.30 -2.69
N CYS A 364 -16.95 27.99 -1.72
CA CYS A 364 -17.17 28.87 -0.58
C CYS A 364 -16.28 28.52 0.62
N PRO A 365 -15.78 29.55 1.33
CA PRO A 365 -15.07 29.36 2.59
C PRO A 365 -16.04 28.91 3.67
N ASP A 366 -15.47 28.21 4.65
CA ASP A 366 -16.11 27.79 5.90
C ASP A 366 -15.15 28.25 7.00
N THR A 367 -15.29 29.52 7.38
CA THR A 367 -14.37 30.30 8.21
C THR A 367 -14.26 29.69 9.60
N ASP A 368 -15.37 29.16 10.14
CA ASP A 368 -15.33 28.49 11.42
C ASP A 368 -15.12 26.97 11.29
N GLY A 369 -15.40 26.34 10.15
CA GLY A 369 -15.12 24.93 9.89
C GLY A 369 -16.16 23.99 10.49
N ASP A 370 -17.43 24.40 10.59
CA ASP A 370 -18.51 23.62 11.19
C ASP A 370 -19.25 22.68 10.21
N GLY A 371 -18.98 22.78 8.91
CA GLY A 371 -19.72 22.03 7.89
C GLY A 371 -20.66 22.87 7.02
N VAL A 372 -20.86 24.15 7.36
CA VAL A 372 -21.76 25.09 6.71
C VAL A 372 -20.91 26.23 6.14
N PRO A 373 -20.87 26.41 4.81
CA PRO A 373 -20.06 27.48 4.23
C PRO A 373 -20.58 28.86 4.62
N ASP A 374 -19.69 29.84 4.74
CA ASP A 374 -19.91 31.20 5.27
C ASP A 374 -21.16 31.90 4.71
N HIS A 375 -21.45 31.71 3.43
CA HIS A 375 -22.61 32.35 2.79
C HIS A 375 -23.96 31.73 3.21
N LYS A 376 -23.92 30.56 3.84
CA LYS A 376 -25.05 29.81 4.41
C LYS A 376 -24.98 29.75 5.93
N ASP A 377 -23.93 30.31 6.51
CA ASP A 377 -23.71 30.39 7.95
C ASP A 377 -24.06 31.80 8.46
N LYS A 378 -25.03 31.86 9.37
CA LYS A 378 -25.43 33.12 10.02
C LYS A 378 -24.45 33.56 11.11
N CYS A 379 -23.59 32.66 11.55
CA CYS A 379 -22.60 32.83 12.58
C CYS A 379 -21.22 32.41 12.08
N VAL A 380 -20.83 32.87 10.88
CA VAL A 380 -19.57 32.64 10.12
C VAL A 380 -18.26 32.41 10.92
N ASN A 381 -18.16 32.90 12.16
CA ASN A 381 -16.96 32.76 13.00
C ASN A 381 -17.20 31.89 14.26
N GLU A 382 -18.35 31.24 14.38
CA GLU A 382 -18.83 30.54 15.58
C GLU A 382 -19.53 29.23 15.23
N LYS A 383 -18.77 28.13 15.28
CA LYS A 383 -19.23 26.80 14.87
C LYS A 383 -20.61 26.45 15.39
N GLY A 384 -21.54 26.14 14.49
CA GLY A 384 -22.88 25.68 14.80
C GLY A 384 -23.23 24.36 14.15
N LEU A 385 -24.53 24.15 13.98
CA LEU A 385 -25.06 22.96 13.33
C LEU A 385 -25.72 23.40 12.02
N ALA A 386 -25.58 22.60 10.96
CA ALA A 386 -26.29 22.85 9.69
C ALA A 386 -27.80 23.03 9.86
N GLY A 387 -28.42 22.31 10.81
CA GLY A 387 -29.84 22.46 11.17
C GLY A 387 -30.20 23.78 11.88
N LYS A 388 -29.22 24.64 12.14
CA LYS A 388 -29.31 25.97 12.75
C LYS A 388 -28.64 27.05 11.91
N GLU A 389 -28.45 26.80 10.62
CA GLU A 389 -27.83 27.76 9.68
C GLU A 389 -26.44 28.19 10.17
N GLY A 390 -25.65 27.24 10.66
CA GLY A 390 -24.30 27.46 11.18
C GLY A 390 -24.21 28.20 12.52
N CYS A 391 -25.35 28.57 13.13
CA CYS A 391 -25.34 29.21 14.44
C CYS A 391 -25.44 28.24 15.64
N PRO A 392 -24.79 28.57 16.77
CA PRO A 392 -24.97 27.83 18.02
C PRO A 392 -26.40 27.97 18.58
N GLY A 393 -26.96 26.88 19.12
CA GLY A 393 -28.28 26.88 19.75
C GLY A 393 -28.22 26.87 21.29
N LEU A 394 -28.95 27.79 21.95
CA LEU A 394 -29.19 27.84 23.41
C LEU A 394 -30.23 26.76 23.84
N ALA A 395 -30.25 26.14 25.03
CA ALA A 395 -29.55 26.33 26.29
C ALA A 395 -29.71 25.09 27.22
N ALA A 396 -28.74 24.86 28.13
CA ALA A 396 -28.98 24.30 29.46
C ALA A 396 -27.90 24.84 30.43
N THR A 397 -28.33 25.71 31.34
CA THR A 397 -27.73 26.11 32.63
C THR A 397 -26.27 25.75 32.93
N GLN A 398 -25.44 26.82 32.93
CA GLN A 398 -24.27 27.05 33.79
C GLN A 398 -23.29 25.89 34.03
N LEU A 399 -22.30 25.75 33.13
CA LEU A 399 -20.94 25.32 33.46
C LEU A 399 -19.93 26.17 32.64
N PRO A 400 -18.73 26.46 33.16
CA PRO A 400 -17.90 27.60 32.73
C PRO A 400 -17.10 27.38 31.43
N GLU A 401 -16.64 28.51 30.88
CA GLU A 401 -16.07 28.77 29.54
C GLU A 401 -14.93 27.88 29.03
N SER A 402 -14.97 27.67 27.71
CA SER A 402 -14.25 26.71 26.86
C SER A 402 -12.84 27.12 26.41
N SER A 403 -12.17 28.07 27.06
CA SER A 403 -10.80 28.44 26.69
C SER A 403 -9.72 27.49 27.24
N GLU A 404 -10.06 26.55 28.12
CA GLU A 404 -9.12 25.54 28.67
C GLU A 404 -9.13 24.20 27.89
N LEU A 405 -10.17 23.91 27.09
CA LEU A 405 -10.35 22.59 26.46
C LEU A 405 -9.42 22.32 25.27
N SER A 406 -9.05 23.33 24.49
CA SER A 406 -8.12 23.18 23.35
C SER A 406 -6.68 22.90 23.80
N GLY A 407 -6.24 23.42 24.95
CA GLY A 407 -4.95 23.06 25.56
C GLY A 407 -4.97 21.70 26.27
N SER A 408 -6.16 21.12 26.44
CA SER A 408 -6.34 19.85 27.13
C SER A 408 -6.03 18.64 26.23
N LEU A 409 -6.28 18.71 24.92
CA LEU A 409 -6.05 17.56 24.02
C LEU A 409 -4.58 17.34 23.68
N LEU A 410 -3.75 18.39 23.76
CA LEU A 410 -2.31 18.25 23.64
C LEU A 410 -1.74 17.47 24.84
N PRO A 411 -0.69 16.66 24.62
CA PRO A 411 0.00 16.00 25.71
C PRO A 411 0.58 17.04 26.68
N PRO A 412 0.65 16.76 27.99
CA PRO A 412 1.32 17.65 28.94
C PRO A 412 2.83 17.67 28.70
N GLU A 413 3.55 18.68 29.20
CA GLU A 413 5.02 18.60 29.25
C GLU A 413 5.46 17.44 30.17
N PRO A 414 6.54 16.69 29.84
CA PRO A 414 7.49 16.87 28.74
C PRO A 414 7.17 16.05 27.46
N PHE A 415 5.91 15.68 27.26
CA PHE A 415 5.50 14.74 26.21
C PHE A 415 5.19 15.42 24.85
N ARG A 416 5.38 16.74 24.71
CA ARG A 416 4.93 17.53 23.54
C ARG A 416 5.82 17.49 22.29
N ASN A 417 7.10 17.19 22.44
CA ASN A 417 8.07 17.33 21.33
C ASN A 417 8.22 16.06 20.48
N ARG A 418 7.26 15.12 20.57
CA ARG A 418 7.25 13.83 19.87
C ARG A 418 5.82 13.33 19.73
N LYS A 419 5.58 12.34 18.88
CA LYS A 419 4.32 11.58 18.92
C LYS A 419 4.20 10.89 20.28
N SER A 420 3.06 11.07 20.93
CA SER A 420 2.83 10.56 22.28
C SER A 420 1.45 9.95 22.40
N GLY A 421 1.36 8.83 23.11
CA GLY A 421 0.09 8.22 23.51
C GLY A 421 -0.66 9.02 24.59
N LEU A 422 -0.23 10.25 24.87
CA LEU A 422 -0.95 11.23 25.71
C LEU A 422 -1.53 12.40 24.89
N GLU A 423 -1.31 12.43 23.56
CA GLU A 423 -2.08 13.28 22.65
C GLU A 423 -3.47 12.68 22.48
N MET A 424 -4.52 13.46 22.71
CA MET A 424 -5.89 12.95 22.83
C MET A 424 -6.78 13.42 21.69
N VAL A 425 -7.69 12.54 21.28
CA VAL A 425 -8.78 12.78 20.32
C VAL A 425 -10.11 12.72 21.07
N PHE A 426 -10.94 13.74 20.88
CA PHE A 426 -12.30 13.74 21.43
C PHE A 426 -13.20 12.78 20.65
N VAL A 427 -13.88 11.89 21.37
CA VAL A 427 -14.86 10.95 20.84
C VAL A 427 -16.23 11.35 21.36
N GLU A 428 -17.08 11.82 20.46
CA GLU A 428 -18.43 12.24 20.79
C GLU A 428 -19.32 11.03 21.13
N ARG A 429 -20.11 11.14 22.21
CA ARG A 429 -21.12 10.15 22.61
C ARG A 429 -21.94 9.65 21.42
N GLY A 430 -22.32 8.38 21.44
CA GLY A 430 -23.18 7.82 20.40
C GLY A 430 -23.68 6.42 20.74
N GLU A 431 -24.63 5.98 19.94
CA GLU A 431 -25.12 4.61 19.93
C GLU A 431 -24.61 3.93 18.67
N TYR A 432 -24.15 2.67 18.78
CA TYR A 432 -23.68 1.89 17.64
C TYR A 432 -23.97 0.41 17.82
N THR A 433 -23.93 -0.32 16.70
CA THR A 433 -23.97 -1.78 16.71
C THR A 433 -22.56 -2.32 16.90
N MET A 434 -22.30 -2.88 18.08
CA MET A 434 -21.05 -3.54 18.43
C MET A 434 -21.04 -4.98 17.93
N GLY A 435 -19.89 -5.50 17.50
CA GLY A 435 -19.74 -6.86 16.92
C GLY A 435 -19.87 -6.93 15.40
N SER A 436 -19.81 -8.14 14.85
CA SER A 436 -19.75 -8.44 13.41
C SER A 436 -21.03 -9.16 12.91
N PRO A 437 -21.54 -8.80 11.72
CA PRO A 437 -22.71 -9.46 11.15
C PRO A 437 -22.41 -10.93 10.84
N SER A 438 -23.43 -11.79 10.84
CA SER A 438 -23.24 -13.23 10.63
C SER A 438 -22.65 -13.62 9.27
N SER A 439 -22.73 -12.71 8.30
CA SER A 439 -22.16 -12.86 6.95
C SER A 439 -20.72 -12.35 6.84
N GLU A 440 -20.17 -11.70 7.88
CA GLU A 440 -18.79 -11.22 7.87
C GLU A 440 -17.83 -12.41 7.81
N LYS A 441 -16.93 -12.38 6.83
CA LYS A 441 -15.98 -13.46 6.59
C LYS A 441 -14.98 -13.51 7.74
N ASP A 442 -14.69 -14.72 8.20
CA ASP A 442 -13.68 -15.01 9.23
C ASP A 442 -14.03 -14.45 10.63
N ARG A 443 -15.31 -14.09 10.89
CA ARG A 443 -15.78 -13.65 12.21
C ARG A 443 -15.64 -14.73 13.29
N ASN A 444 -15.41 -14.31 14.53
CA ASN A 444 -15.47 -15.22 15.68
C ASN A 444 -16.90 -15.39 16.23
N GLY A 445 -17.11 -16.48 16.99
CA GLY A 445 -18.41 -16.82 17.55
C GLY A 445 -18.89 -15.90 18.68
N ASP A 446 -17.99 -15.10 19.25
CA ASP A 446 -18.22 -14.21 20.40
C ASP A 446 -18.35 -12.72 20.02
N GLU A 447 -18.61 -12.45 18.73
CA GLU A 447 -18.73 -11.12 18.12
C GLU A 447 -20.19 -10.79 17.70
N CYS A 448 -21.20 -11.29 18.40
CA CYS A 448 -22.60 -11.11 18.02
C CYS A 448 -23.05 -9.65 18.14
N GLN A 449 -23.81 -9.21 17.14
CA GLN A 449 -24.28 -7.83 17.08
C GLN A 449 -25.28 -7.47 18.17
N HIS A 450 -25.03 -6.38 18.87
CA HIS A 450 -25.91 -5.80 19.88
C HIS A 450 -25.73 -4.28 19.94
N SER A 451 -26.74 -3.55 20.44
CA SER A 451 -26.67 -2.09 20.54
C SER A 451 -25.95 -1.65 21.82
N VAL A 452 -25.04 -0.69 21.69
CA VAL A 452 -24.25 -0.14 22.78
C VAL A 452 -24.29 1.39 22.71
N THR A 453 -24.43 2.04 23.86
CA THR A 453 -24.33 3.50 23.99
C THR A 453 -23.07 3.88 24.76
N VAL A 454 -22.24 4.73 24.17
CA VAL A 454 -20.99 5.22 24.76
C VAL A 454 -21.14 6.71 25.08
N SER A 455 -20.67 7.13 26.26
CA SER A 455 -20.62 8.55 26.65
C SER A 455 -19.50 9.27 25.89
N SER A 456 -19.41 10.61 25.97
CA SER A 456 -18.27 11.31 25.37
C SER A 456 -17.02 11.10 26.22
N PHE A 457 -15.88 10.90 25.57
CA PHE A 457 -14.59 10.68 26.22
C PHE A 457 -13.46 11.15 25.31
N ASN A 458 -12.24 11.16 25.83
CA ASN A 458 -11.05 11.42 25.06
C ASN A 458 -10.22 10.14 24.98
N ILE A 459 -9.83 9.71 23.78
CA ILE A 459 -8.96 8.57 23.55
C ILE A 459 -7.59 9.03 23.07
N ALA A 460 -6.52 8.36 23.49
CA ALA A 460 -5.20 8.66 22.95
C ALA A 460 -5.21 8.48 21.42
N LYS A 461 -4.55 9.39 20.70
CA LYS A 461 -4.40 9.38 19.25
C LYS A 461 -3.56 8.19 18.78
N TYR A 462 -2.56 7.83 19.59
CA TYR A 462 -1.60 6.76 19.37
C TYR A 462 -1.62 5.79 20.56
N GLU A 463 -1.04 4.60 20.38
CA GLU A 463 -0.64 3.73 21.48
C GLU A 463 0.36 4.45 22.41
N VAL A 464 0.42 4.07 23.69
CA VAL A 464 1.44 4.62 24.61
C VAL A 464 2.83 4.23 24.11
N THR A 465 3.70 5.21 23.87
CA THR A 465 5.01 4.95 23.28
C THR A 465 6.03 4.47 24.32
N GLN A 466 7.13 3.88 23.84
CA GLN A 466 8.26 3.50 24.69
C GLN A 466 8.84 4.70 25.46
N ALA A 467 8.93 5.86 24.81
CA ALA A 467 9.38 7.09 25.46
C ALA A 467 8.40 7.59 26.53
N ASP A 468 7.09 7.46 26.30
CA ASP A 468 6.07 7.82 27.30
C ASP A 468 6.17 6.92 28.53
N TRP A 469 6.32 5.62 28.30
CA TRP A 469 6.55 4.64 29.36
C TRP A 469 7.81 4.97 30.16
N GLN A 470 8.94 5.20 29.48
CA GLN A 470 10.21 5.51 30.12
C GLN A 470 10.17 6.80 30.95
N GLU A 471 9.48 7.83 30.47
CA GLU A 471 9.29 9.09 31.19
C GLU A 471 8.47 8.93 32.48
N VAL A 472 7.50 8.00 32.52
CA VAL A 472 6.65 7.77 33.70
C VAL A 472 7.24 6.73 34.65
N MET A 473 7.85 5.68 34.10
CA MET A 473 8.26 4.48 34.85
C MET A 473 9.76 4.43 35.13
N GLY A 474 10.58 5.17 34.39
CA GLY A 474 12.03 5.23 34.54
C GLY A 474 12.80 4.04 33.92
N ASN A 475 12.13 3.20 33.15
CA ASN A 475 12.71 2.04 32.44
C ASN A 475 12.01 1.82 31.10
N ASN A 476 12.50 0.91 30.24
CA ASN A 476 11.81 0.49 29.03
C ASN A 476 11.81 -1.05 28.95
N PRO A 477 10.66 -1.73 29.17
CA PRO A 477 10.58 -3.20 29.18
C PRO A 477 10.44 -3.81 27.78
N SER A 478 10.23 -2.98 26.75
CA SER A 478 9.93 -3.40 25.39
C SER A 478 10.99 -4.34 24.82
N HIS A 479 10.56 -5.40 24.15
CA HIS A 479 11.42 -6.27 23.35
C HIS A 479 12.10 -5.52 22.21
N PHE A 480 11.34 -4.70 21.48
CA PHE A 480 11.78 -3.95 20.31
C PHE A 480 12.30 -2.57 20.71
N ASN A 481 13.28 -2.55 21.61
CA ASN A 481 13.82 -1.34 22.24
C ASN A 481 15.04 -0.74 21.50
N LYS A 482 15.02 -0.76 20.17
CA LYS A 482 16.12 -0.22 19.33
C LYS A 482 16.26 1.30 19.51
N GLU A 483 17.46 1.85 19.36
CA GLU A 483 17.76 3.29 19.56
C GLU A 483 16.86 4.26 18.74
N ASN A 484 16.29 3.80 17.62
CA ASN A 484 15.38 4.57 16.77
C ASN A 484 13.88 4.27 16.97
N CYS A 485 13.48 3.56 18.04
CA CYS A 485 12.08 3.13 18.28
C CYS A 485 11.40 3.84 19.46
N LEU A 486 11.86 5.02 19.88
CA LEU A 486 11.27 5.74 21.03
C LEU A 486 9.78 6.09 20.84
N GLU A 487 9.34 6.30 19.60
CA GLU A 487 7.93 6.51 19.23
C GLU A 487 7.19 5.21 18.86
N CYS A 488 7.81 4.04 19.03
CA CYS A 488 7.11 2.77 18.90
C CYS A 488 6.22 2.53 20.13
N PRO A 489 5.17 1.70 20.02
CA PRO A 489 4.37 1.34 21.18
C PRO A 489 5.23 0.62 22.22
N VAL A 490 4.94 0.88 23.50
CA VAL A 490 5.47 0.06 24.57
C VAL A 490 4.81 -1.31 24.53
N GLU A 491 5.62 -2.36 24.59
CA GLU A 491 5.18 -3.75 24.69
C GLU A 491 5.94 -4.49 25.80
N GLN A 492 5.67 -5.78 26.00
CA GLN A 492 6.10 -6.52 27.21
C GLN A 492 5.60 -5.91 28.53
N VAL A 493 4.42 -5.29 28.48
CA VAL A 493 3.72 -4.75 29.66
C VAL A 493 2.45 -5.54 29.95
N SER A 494 2.29 -5.98 31.19
CA SER A 494 1.07 -6.65 31.64
C SER A 494 0.01 -5.63 32.02
N TRP A 495 -1.26 -6.05 32.05
CA TRP A 495 -2.35 -5.22 32.53
C TRP A 495 -2.06 -4.63 33.93
N ASN A 496 -1.45 -5.41 34.83
CA ASN A 496 -1.06 -4.94 36.16
C ASN A 496 0.02 -3.85 36.12
N ASP A 497 0.98 -3.94 35.19
CA ASP A 497 2.01 -2.91 35.04
C ASP A 497 1.41 -1.62 34.49
N VAL A 498 0.40 -1.74 33.60
CA VAL A 498 -0.35 -0.59 33.09
C VAL A 498 -1.10 0.12 34.21
N GLN A 499 -1.67 -0.60 35.18
CA GLN A 499 -2.28 0.04 36.35
C GLN A 499 -1.26 0.82 37.20
N GLU A 500 -0.02 0.33 37.33
CA GLU A 500 1.05 1.09 38.01
C GLU A 500 1.44 2.34 37.20
N PHE A 501 1.59 2.20 35.88
CA PHE A 501 1.83 3.33 34.98
C PHE A 501 0.73 4.39 35.12
N LEU A 502 -0.54 4.01 35.06
CA LEU A 502 -1.69 4.90 35.21
C LEU A 502 -1.71 5.58 36.58
N LYS A 503 -1.36 4.85 37.65
CA LYS A 503 -1.23 5.43 38.99
C LYS A 503 -0.16 6.52 39.05
N LYS A 504 1.03 6.29 38.49
CA LYS A 504 2.11 7.29 38.45
C LYS A 504 1.75 8.47 37.53
N LEU A 505 1.16 8.18 36.37
CA LEU A 505 0.73 9.20 35.42
C LEU A 505 -0.34 10.11 36.03
N ASN A 506 -1.34 9.56 36.71
CA ASN A 506 -2.36 10.34 37.41
C ASN A 506 -1.82 11.04 38.66
N ALA A 507 -0.82 10.49 39.35
CA ALA A 507 -0.15 11.22 40.43
C ALA A 507 0.59 12.47 39.90
N ARG A 508 1.17 12.38 38.68
CA ARG A 508 1.79 13.51 37.99
C ARG A 508 0.77 14.49 37.42
N PHE A 509 -0.41 14.00 37.03
CA PHE A 509 -1.50 14.80 36.45
C PHE A 509 -2.89 14.50 37.11
N PRO A 510 -3.11 14.95 38.37
CA PRO A 510 -4.23 14.51 39.22
C PRO A 510 -5.65 14.74 38.68
N ASN A 511 -5.82 15.69 37.75
CA ASN A 511 -7.13 16.05 37.20
C ASN A 511 -7.37 15.46 35.80
N ARG A 512 -6.41 14.71 35.26
CA ARG A 512 -6.55 14.13 33.91
C ARG A 512 -7.25 12.78 33.92
N ASN A 513 -7.21 12.02 35.02
CA ASN A 513 -7.94 10.75 35.20
C ASN A 513 -7.76 9.79 34.02
N TYR A 514 -6.51 9.53 33.64
CA TYR A 514 -6.18 8.53 32.63
C TYR A 514 -6.55 7.13 33.13
N ARG A 515 -7.13 6.32 32.24
CA ARG A 515 -7.47 4.91 32.47
C ARG A 515 -7.35 4.11 31.16
N LEU A 516 -7.51 2.79 31.24
CA LEU A 516 -7.72 1.97 30.04
C LEU A 516 -9.12 2.25 29.45
N PRO A 517 -9.29 2.12 28.11
CA PRO A 517 -10.61 2.16 27.48
C PRO A 517 -11.45 0.98 27.96
N THR A 518 -12.76 1.17 28.01
CA THR A 518 -13.66 0.01 28.01
C THR A 518 -13.62 -0.66 26.64
N GLU A 519 -13.99 -1.94 26.58
CA GLU A 519 -14.08 -2.64 25.29
C GLU A 519 -15.03 -1.93 24.30
N GLU A 520 -16.15 -1.40 24.81
CA GLU A 520 -17.14 -0.64 24.05
C GLU A 520 -16.61 0.69 23.53
N GLU A 521 -15.88 1.42 24.38
CA GLU A 521 -15.22 2.67 24.01
C GLU A 521 -14.17 2.43 22.93
N TRP A 522 -13.39 1.36 23.07
CA TRP A 522 -12.35 0.99 22.12
C TRP A 522 -12.94 0.72 20.74
N GLU A 523 -13.95 -0.16 20.65
CA GLU A 523 -14.54 -0.52 19.34
C GLU A 523 -15.30 0.65 18.71
N TYR A 524 -16.01 1.45 19.52
CA TYR A 524 -16.68 2.64 19.02
C TYR A 524 -15.68 3.63 18.41
N ALA A 525 -14.55 3.86 19.07
CA ALA A 525 -13.47 4.69 18.54
C ALA A 525 -12.81 4.06 17.30
N ALA A 526 -12.53 2.75 17.30
CA ALA A 526 -11.93 2.02 16.18
C ALA A 526 -12.79 2.09 14.91
N ARG A 527 -14.12 2.05 15.07
CA ARG A 527 -15.08 2.18 13.97
C ARG A 527 -15.17 3.59 13.38
N GLY A 528 -14.59 4.60 14.03
CA GLY A 528 -14.70 6.01 13.64
C GLY A 528 -15.82 6.79 14.37
N GLY A 529 -16.41 6.22 15.43
CA GLY A 529 -17.48 6.86 16.21
C GLY A 529 -18.66 7.30 15.35
N LYS A 530 -19.16 8.52 15.55
CA LYS A 530 -20.21 9.10 14.70
C LYS A 530 -19.81 9.33 13.24
N LYS A 531 -18.50 9.31 12.93
CA LYS A 531 -17.96 9.48 11.58
C LYS A 531 -17.71 8.14 10.88
N SER A 532 -18.13 7.03 11.49
CA SER A 532 -17.91 5.69 10.96
C SER A 532 -18.41 5.56 9.52
N LYS A 533 -17.56 5.02 8.64
CA LYS A 533 -17.94 4.62 7.27
C LYS A 533 -18.21 3.12 7.15
N GLY A 534 -18.27 2.39 8.27
CA GLY A 534 -18.57 0.96 8.29
C GLY A 534 -17.46 0.08 7.71
N TYR A 535 -16.21 0.51 7.81
CA TYR A 535 -15.06 -0.26 7.33
C TYR A 535 -14.79 -1.49 8.20
N LEU A 536 -14.20 -2.52 7.58
CA LEU A 536 -13.77 -3.77 8.21
C LEU A 536 -12.61 -3.56 9.19
N TYR A 537 -11.67 -2.68 8.81
CA TYR A 537 -10.54 -2.25 9.64
C TYR A 537 -10.71 -0.78 10.00
N SER A 538 -9.96 -0.33 11.01
CA SER A 538 -10.09 1.04 11.50
C SER A 538 -9.58 2.06 10.47
N GLY A 539 -10.48 2.63 9.67
CA GLY A 539 -10.21 3.67 8.67
C GLY A 539 -10.17 3.22 7.21
N ASP A 540 -10.23 1.91 6.92
CA ASP A 540 -10.22 1.36 5.56
C ASP A 540 -10.69 -0.11 5.51
N ASN A 541 -11.08 -0.61 4.35
CA ASN A 541 -11.34 -2.04 4.13
C ASN A 541 -10.07 -2.84 3.77
N LEU A 542 -8.98 -2.16 3.42
CA LEU A 542 -7.69 -2.78 3.14
C LEU A 542 -6.76 -2.68 4.35
N VAL A 543 -6.54 -3.81 5.04
CA VAL A 543 -5.69 -3.91 6.24
C VAL A 543 -4.30 -3.30 6.05
N GLY A 544 -3.71 -3.37 4.85
CA GLY A 544 -2.37 -2.82 4.57
C GLY A 544 -2.28 -1.29 4.68
N ASN A 545 -3.40 -0.58 4.48
CA ASN A 545 -3.45 0.88 4.57
C ASN A 545 -3.40 1.36 6.03
N VAL A 546 -4.01 0.59 6.93
CA VAL A 546 -4.31 1.02 8.30
C VAL A 546 -3.56 0.23 9.37
N ALA A 547 -2.98 -0.92 9.02
CA ALA A 547 -2.40 -1.82 10.00
C ALA A 547 -0.95 -2.22 9.78
N ARG A 548 -0.26 -2.39 10.90
CA ARG A 548 0.96 -3.18 11.00
C ARG A 548 0.60 -4.56 11.56
N TYR A 549 0.52 -5.57 10.72
CA TYR A 549 0.06 -6.91 11.11
C TYR A 549 1.04 -7.95 10.57
N THR A 550 0.85 -9.23 10.89
CA THR A 550 1.61 -10.31 10.23
C THR A 550 1.16 -10.37 8.77
N ASN A 551 1.83 -9.59 7.94
CA ASN A 551 2.22 -10.02 6.61
C ASN A 551 3.60 -10.69 6.76
N ASN A 552 3.96 -11.63 5.89
CA ASN A 552 5.12 -12.51 6.09
C ASN A 552 6.51 -11.81 6.02
N SER A 553 6.56 -10.48 6.16
CA SER A 553 7.69 -9.62 5.82
C SER A 553 8.27 -8.86 7.02
N ILE A 554 7.46 -8.45 8.02
CA ILE A 554 7.97 -7.70 9.17
C ILE A 554 7.30 -8.10 10.48
N ARG A 555 8.09 -8.64 11.42
CA ARG A 555 7.65 -9.21 12.71
C ARG A 555 8.07 -8.36 13.90
N GLU A 556 7.79 -7.06 13.83
CA GLU A 556 8.09 -6.11 14.89
C GLU A 556 7.13 -4.93 14.90
N THR A 557 7.09 -4.24 16.04
CA THR A 557 6.39 -2.97 16.21
C THR A 557 6.99 -1.89 15.31
N TYR A 558 6.21 -0.86 15.01
CA TYR A 558 6.62 0.28 14.19
C TYR A 558 6.26 1.59 14.89
N PRO A 559 6.93 2.72 14.59
CA PRO A 559 6.54 4.02 15.14
C PRO A 559 5.07 4.31 14.95
N VAL A 560 4.43 4.84 16.00
CA VAL A 560 3.00 5.12 16.00
C VAL A 560 2.61 6.12 14.90
N GLY A 561 1.41 5.97 14.37
CA GLY A 561 0.91 6.79 13.27
C GLY A 561 1.69 6.62 11.97
N GLY A 562 2.28 5.44 11.75
CA GLY A 562 2.94 5.06 10.50
C GLY A 562 1.97 4.58 9.42
N ARG A 563 0.68 4.43 9.75
CA ARG A 563 -0.40 4.00 8.85
C ARG A 563 -1.53 5.03 8.82
N LYS A 564 -2.52 4.83 7.94
CA LYS A 564 -3.67 5.72 7.80
C LYS A 564 -4.53 5.68 9.07
N ALA A 565 -4.92 6.86 9.57
CA ALA A 565 -5.87 6.98 10.69
C ALA A 565 -7.31 6.68 10.26
N ASN A 566 -8.16 6.40 11.25
CA ASN A 566 -9.60 6.35 11.02
C ASN A 566 -10.24 7.74 10.95
N GLU A 567 -11.56 7.78 10.81
CA GLU A 567 -12.36 8.98 10.60
C GLU A 567 -12.33 9.97 11.76
N LEU A 568 -11.88 9.54 12.94
CA LEU A 568 -11.64 10.38 14.11
C LEU A 568 -10.20 10.94 14.16
N GLY A 569 -9.30 10.45 13.31
CA GLY A 569 -7.87 10.77 13.38
C GLY A 569 -7.10 9.92 14.40
N VAL A 570 -7.66 8.78 14.82
CA VAL A 570 -6.98 7.82 15.72
C VAL A 570 -6.24 6.79 14.87
N TYR A 571 -4.99 6.52 15.25
CA TYR A 571 -4.07 5.65 14.52
C TYR A 571 -3.91 4.30 15.22
N ASP A 572 -3.44 3.32 14.45
CA ASP A 572 -2.99 2.00 14.93
C ASP A 572 -4.05 1.18 15.68
N MET A 573 -5.34 1.51 15.51
CA MET A 573 -6.47 0.73 16.06
C MET A 573 -6.69 -0.60 15.31
N SER A 574 -5.88 -0.89 14.29
CA SER A 574 -5.77 -2.19 13.62
C SER A 574 -4.27 -2.50 13.51
N GLY A 575 -3.77 -3.55 14.17
CA GLY A 575 -2.36 -3.93 14.14
C GLY A 575 -1.47 -3.23 15.18
N ASN A 576 -0.17 -3.15 14.89
CA ASN A 576 0.94 -2.73 15.75
C ASN A 576 1.03 -3.54 17.05
N VAL A 577 0.31 -3.19 18.11
CA VAL A 577 0.17 -4.06 19.28
C VAL A 577 -1.30 -4.26 19.65
N ARG A 578 -1.61 -5.43 20.22
CA ARG A 578 -2.91 -5.63 20.86
C ARG A 578 -2.99 -4.71 22.06
N GLU A 579 -4.16 -4.14 22.29
CA GLU A 579 -4.33 -3.12 23.33
C GLU A 579 -5.18 -3.64 24.49
N TRP A 580 -4.64 -3.54 25.71
CA TRP A 580 -5.39 -3.83 26.94
C TRP A 580 -6.64 -2.95 27.08
N CYS A 581 -7.77 -3.57 27.42
CA CYS A 581 -8.98 -2.89 27.88
C CYS A 581 -9.19 -3.11 29.40
N GLU A 582 -10.06 -2.32 30.00
CA GLU A 582 -10.30 -2.33 31.45
C GLU A 582 -10.99 -3.64 31.91
N GLU A 583 -11.98 -4.13 31.17
CA GLU A 583 -12.86 -5.22 31.58
C GLU A 583 -12.23 -6.62 31.49
N THR A 584 -12.82 -7.55 32.24
CA THR A 584 -12.59 -8.99 32.07
C THR A 584 -13.39 -9.55 30.89
N TYR A 585 -13.00 -10.72 30.38
CA TYR A 585 -13.71 -11.33 29.25
C TYR A 585 -15.14 -11.75 29.64
N GLU A 586 -16.13 -11.18 28.95
CA GLU A 586 -17.51 -11.62 28.96
C GLU A 586 -18.05 -11.79 27.52
N PRO A 587 -18.73 -12.90 27.20
CA PRO A 587 -19.42 -13.05 25.91
C PRO A 587 -20.48 -11.96 25.73
N TYR A 588 -20.66 -11.46 24.50
CA TYR A 588 -21.73 -10.51 24.23
C TYR A 588 -23.11 -11.13 24.49
N LEU A 589 -24.07 -10.28 24.83
CA LEU A 589 -25.44 -10.70 25.06
C LEU A 589 -25.99 -11.40 23.81
N GLY A 590 -26.33 -12.69 23.94
CA GLY A 590 -26.81 -13.51 22.83
C GLY A 590 -25.73 -14.32 22.09
N CYS A 591 -24.47 -14.21 22.47
CA CYS A 591 -23.40 -15.10 21.99
C CYS A 591 -23.23 -16.38 22.81
N SER A 592 -22.66 -17.38 22.15
CA SER A 592 -22.11 -18.57 22.81
C SER A 592 -20.78 -18.24 23.45
N GLY A 593 -20.60 -18.57 24.73
CA GLY A 593 -19.33 -18.42 25.45
C GLY A 593 -19.50 -18.49 26.96
N THR A 594 -18.38 -18.52 27.69
CA THR A 594 -18.38 -18.48 29.16
C THR A 594 -17.51 -17.33 29.63
N ALA A 595 -18.06 -16.47 30.48
CA ALA A 595 -17.31 -15.39 31.13
C ALA A 595 -16.08 -15.96 31.87
N ASN A 596 -14.97 -15.23 31.80
CA ASN A 596 -13.72 -15.62 32.43
C ASN A 596 -13.09 -14.42 33.14
N ASN A 597 -13.29 -14.36 34.45
CA ASN A 597 -12.82 -13.25 35.28
C ASN A 597 -11.31 -13.31 35.55
N ASN A 598 -10.60 -14.33 35.05
CA ASN A 598 -9.14 -14.47 35.20
C ASN A 598 -8.34 -13.83 34.06
N VAL A 599 -9.02 -13.33 33.02
CA VAL A 599 -8.38 -12.76 31.83
C VAL A 599 -8.97 -11.39 31.52
N ARG A 600 -8.17 -10.53 30.90
CA ARG A 600 -8.55 -9.17 30.49
C ARG A 600 -8.69 -9.09 28.98
N MET A 601 -9.56 -8.21 28.52
CA MET A 601 -9.82 -8.01 27.10
C MET A 601 -8.64 -7.34 26.38
N LEU A 602 -8.43 -7.76 25.13
CA LEU A 602 -7.48 -7.23 24.18
C LEU A 602 -8.18 -6.94 22.85
N ARG A 603 -7.81 -5.82 22.22
CA ARG A 603 -8.37 -5.40 20.92
C ARG A 603 -7.28 -5.03 19.91
N GLY A 604 -7.68 -4.81 18.65
CA GLY A 604 -6.84 -4.23 17.60
C GLY A 604 -5.97 -5.20 16.80
N GLY A 605 -5.65 -6.37 17.35
CA GLY A 605 -4.64 -7.25 16.75
C GLY A 605 -3.23 -6.65 16.91
N SER A 606 -2.21 -7.25 16.29
CA SER A 606 -0.82 -6.81 16.44
C SER A 606 0.00 -7.11 15.21
N TRP A 607 1.25 -6.63 15.19
CA TRP A 607 2.27 -7.00 14.21
C TRP A 607 2.43 -8.51 14.05
N ALA A 608 2.08 -9.30 15.08
CA ALA A 608 2.22 -10.75 15.11
C ALA A 608 0.95 -11.48 14.64
N ASP A 609 -0.14 -10.77 14.33
CA ASP A 609 -1.41 -11.38 14.01
C ASP A 609 -1.79 -11.31 12.54
N HIS A 610 -2.49 -12.32 12.05
CA HIS A 610 -3.11 -12.27 10.73
C HIS A 610 -4.21 -11.21 10.66
N SER A 611 -4.49 -10.74 9.45
CA SER A 611 -5.46 -9.66 9.20
C SER A 611 -6.83 -9.89 9.82
N VAL A 612 -7.29 -11.14 9.94
CA VAL A 612 -8.56 -11.47 10.62
C VAL A 612 -8.62 -10.91 12.05
N TYR A 613 -7.51 -10.94 12.78
CA TYR A 613 -7.48 -10.48 14.17
C TYR A 613 -7.36 -8.95 14.30
N CYS A 614 -7.12 -8.25 13.19
CA CYS A 614 -7.01 -6.78 13.14
C CYS A 614 -8.34 -6.09 12.81
N GLN A 615 -9.41 -6.85 12.53
CA GLN A 615 -10.74 -6.31 12.28
C GLN A 615 -11.26 -5.60 13.53
N VAL A 616 -12.07 -4.55 13.34
CA VAL A 616 -12.55 -3.70 14.47
C VAL A 616 -13.39 -4.48 15.49
N ALA A 617 -14.07 -5.55 15.06
CA ALA A 617 -14.89 -6.39 15.91
C ALA A 617 -14.11 -7.56 16.56
N SER A 618 -12.87 -7.82 16.12
CA SER A 618 -12.08 -8.94 16.60
C SER A 618 -11.77 -8.80 18.09
N ARG A 619 -12.03 -9.89 18.83
CA ARG A 619 -11.86 -9.96 20.28
C ARG A 619 -10.71 -10.90 20.63
N ASN A 620 -9.91 -10.51 21.62
CA ASN A 620 -8.87 -11.35 22.17
C ASN A 620 -8.79 -11.16 23.69
N TRP A 621 -8.07 -12.02 24.39
CA TRP A 621 -7.92 -11.92 25.84
C TRP A 621 -6.60 -12.53 26.28
N TYR A 622 -6.10 -12.08 27.42
CA TYR A 622 -4.88 -12.65 28.00
C TYR A 622 -4.83 -12.47 29.52
N TYR A 623 -3.92 -13.17 30.17
CA TYR A 623 -3.78 -13.11 31.63
C TYR A 623 -3.22 -11.75 32.07
N PRO A 624 -3.76 -11.13 33.14
CA PRO A 624 -3.43 -9.75 33.53
C PRO A 624 -1.99 -9.56 34.03
N ASN A 625 -1.28 -10.64 34.35
CA ASN A 625 0.12 -10.64 34.78
C ASN A 625 1.11 -10.93 33.64
N ALA A 626 0.61 -11.24 32.44
CA ALA A 626 1.46 -11.72 31.38
C ALA A 626 1.98 -10.57 30.51
N ARG A 627 3.24 -10.69 30.10
CA ARG A 627 4.00 -9.69 29.34
C ARG A 627 4.39 -10.30 28.01
N VAL A 628 3.88 -9.76 26.92
CA VAL A 628 4.12 -10.30 25.57
C VAL A 628 4.53 -9.16 24.64
N ASN A 629 5.40 -9.46 23.69
CA ASN A 629 6.01 -8.46 22.81
C ASN A 629 5.10 -7.95 21.69
N ASN A 630 3.84 -8.34 21.69
CA ASN A 630 2.81 -7.88 20.77
C ASN A 630 1.58 -7.33 21.52
N ILE A 631 1.72 -7.04 22.81
CA ILE A 631 0.67 -6.46 23.65
C ILE A 631 1.20 -5.17 24.28
N GLY A 632 0.48 -4.09 24.05
CA GLY A 632 0.65 -2.79 24.70
C GLY A 632 -0.71 -2.25 25.13
N PHE A 633 -0.88 -0.93 25.06
CA PHE A 633 -2.13 -0.28 25.45
C PHE A 633 -2.21 1.15 24.94
N ARG A 634 -3.43 1.70 24.98
CA ARG A 634 -3.69 3.13 24.91
C ARG A 634 -4.49 3.59 26.10
N VAL A 635 -4.51 4.90 26.33
CA VAL A 635 -5.26 5.50 27.43
C VAL A 635 -6.48 6.25 26.94
N VAL A 636 -7.49 6.34 27.79
CA VAL A 636 -8.60 7.28 27.68
C VAL A 636 -8.67 8.16 28.92
N ARG A 637 -9.43 9.24 28.83
CA ARG A 637 -9.87 10.03 29.98
C ARG A 637 -11.25 10.60 29.77
N GLY A 638 -11.89 11.00 30.87
CA GLY A 638 -13.17 11.71 30.83
C GLY A 638 -13.09 12.97 29.95
N TYR A 639 -14.24 13.32 29.37
CA TYR A 639 -14.48 14.63 28.79
C TYR A 639 -14.63 15.68 29.90
#